data_AF-B7FVL7-F1
#
_entry.id   AF-B7FVL7-F1
#
_cell.length_a   1.000
_cell.length_b   1.000
_cell.length_c   1.000
_cell.angle_alpha   90.00
_cell.angle_beta   90.00
_cell.angle_gamma   90.00
#
_symmetry.space_group_name_H-M   'P 1'
#
loop_
_entity.id
_entity.type
_entity.pdbx_description
1 polymer ?
#
loop_
_entity_poly.entity_id
_entity_poly.type
_entity_poly.pdbx_seq_one_letter_code
_entity_poly.pdbx_strand_id
1 'polypeptide(L)'
;MSLSVSNPGHQPVGAVESASGYMALLQEDDVTLRSHALTKLLGCVDRLWHQVAESLPDLEAMAEDTDNPLQVQQTAAAVASRVFFHLEEPTQALRLALEAGTQHFDPMDDQSPYVQRLVSAALDAYIQKRQAQDDEEVDQAKESLVDLGLDMNQLQAMVHRLLEASCAAGKYDHALGIALEARETSQVQEILRAGGNSTSLLQYSIQAAANTVTSKSFRVEVLQVVVGALTVQFEEQNQTKVSYDLLLVHQHLNQALPVSRIMSKLLQGTEDEFLLALQLCFDLMDSGDQAFAQAVAEGIDQDGIGEANQGRSDKVQRVLVGGFSAELSLSFLHKESKADRMIMERLKTALEERSSGSRNSLLHTAAVVTHSYLYAGTTNDSFLRDYLDWMKKASNWAKFSATSSLGVVHASHGAEAMRLLEPYLPMEPSENTSVPGEGGFAEGGSLYALGLIHGSHAGSSASKRQETTEFLRTHLRTSHANEAQSHGAALGVGLTAMGTADLAVVNELKELLVTDSAVAGEAAGIAIGMVLVGTGAELGEIVAELKNYARETTHEKIIRGVAMGLALMSFGQEENADALIEEMRSDRDPVMRYGAQYAVALAYCGTGSNKAIRILLHAAVSDVSDDVRSAAVVGLAFVLFKTPERVPQLVSLLIESFNPHVRYASCMAVGIAMAGTGDADSVAMLEPMLDDMTDYVRQGALMGTAMIYMQQSDTCNGRKIRSFREKIYAIPSEKHHSILTKMGAILSQGIIDAGGRNCSLILGSRNGFTKMSSAVGLALWLQHWHWYPMLHMFSLALTPTVTIGLNKDFKFPKKFEIQCNSKPSAFAYPRKLEDKKEEKKKLVETVTLSTTAKEKARLARKRAKAGEVVVGEMDVDKGDESKSDEEGEKKENADSMEVDNEDEPEKKPKKKRVPEPTSFRVTNPSRITKAQSQACSFDLDQRYRPIRSEEKPMGVVMLTDSTPDEDEELGAVKSPSLEPDGELAPPEPFVWTPPAQPEKTEDDKKEE
;
A
#
# COMPACT_ATOMS: atom_id res chain seq x y z
N MET A 1 -27.48 -39.54 36.76
CA MET A 1 -28.09 -40.37 37.83
C MET A 1 -27.30 -41.65 37.93
N SER A 2 -26.97 -42.03 39.16
CA SER A 2 -26.31 -43.27 39.56
C SER A 2 -27.06 -44.52 39.09
N LEU A 3 -26.33 -45.40 38.40
CA LEU A 3 -26.36 -46.87 38.39
C LEU A 3 -27.62 -47.57 38.93
N SER A 4 -28.33 -48.26 38.05
CA SER A 4 -28.99 -49.53 38.38
C SER A 4 -28.46 -50.62 37.46
N VAL A 5 -27.59 -51.47 38.03
CA VAL A 5 -27.13 -52.73 37.46
C VAL A 5 -28.28 -53.74 37.54
N SER A 6 -28.70 -54.29 36.40
CA SER A 6 -29.34 -55.59 36.32
C SER A 6 -28.47 -56.51 35.45
N ASN A 7 -28.06 -57.63 36.06
CA ASN A 7 -27.07 -58.58 35.56
C ASN A 7 -27.56 -59.33 34.29
N PRO A 8 -26.66 -59.83 33.44
CA PRO A 8 -26.93 -60.31 32.09
C PRO A 8 -27.42 -61.77 32.09
N GLY A 9 -28.51 -62.03 31.37
CA GLY A 9 -28.89 -63.37 30.97
C GLY A 9 -28.14 -63.77 29.70
N HIS A 10 -27.46 -64.92 29.75
CA HIS A 10 -26.81 -65.63 28.64
C HIS A 10 -27.34 -65.29 27.24
N GLN A 11 -26.55 -64.56 26.46
CA GLN A 11 -26.50 -64.74 25.01
C GLN A 11 -25.38 -65.74 24.70
N PRO A 12 -25.56 -66.66 23.75
CA PRO A 12 -24.52 -67.60 23.37
C PRO A 12 -23.30 -66.82 22.87
N VAL A 13 -22.12 -67.26 23.28
CA VAL A 13 -20.83 -66.79 22.76
C VAL A 13 -20.90 -66.87 21.23
N GLY A 14 -20.99 -65.71 20.57
CA GLY A 14 -20.94 -65.63 19.12
C GLY A 14 -19.66 -66.30 18.65
N ALA A 15 -19.77 -67.19 17.68
CA ALA A 15 -18.62 -67.75 16.99
C ALA A 15 -17.68 -66.61 16.59
N VAL A 16 -16.37 -66.79 16.77
CA VAL A 16 -15.37 -65.89 16.20
C VAL A 16 -15.64 -65.87 14.69
N GLU A 17 -16.19 -64.77 14.16
CA GLU A 17 -16.40 -64.59 12.73
C GLU A 17 -15.02 -64.65 12.07
N SER A 18 -14.69 -65.79 11.45
CA SER A 18 -13.41 -65.99 10.74
C SER A 18 -13.68 -65.92 9.24
N ALA A 19 -12.94 -65.07 8.53
CA ALA A 19 -13.06 -64.91 7.09
C ALA A 19 -12.48 -66.09 6.30
N SER A 20 -11.68 -66.95 6.95
CA SER A 20 -10.95 -68.08 6.34
C SER A 20 -11.82 -69.01 5.49
N GLY A 21 -13.09 -69.22 5.88
CA GLY A 21 -14.04 -70.03 5.13
C GLY A 21 -14.47 -69.39 3.81
N TYR A 22 -14.61 -68.06 3.78
CA TYR A 22 -14.92 -67.32 2.56
C TYR A 22 -13.70 -67.17 1.66
N MET A 23 -12.49 -67.12 2.23
CA MET A 23 -11.23 -67.12 1.45
C MET A 23 -11.02 -68.43 0.70
N ALA A 24 -11.30 -69.56 1.36
CA ALA A 24 -11.21 -70.88 0.71
C ALA A 24 -12.21 -71.00 -0.46
N LEU A 25 -13.39 -70.39 -0.34
CA LEU A 25 -14.41 -70.36 -1.40
C LEU A 25 -14.01 -69.48 -2.60
N LEU A 26 -13.08 -68.53 -2.43
CA LEU A 26 -12.55 -67.73 -3.54
C LEU A 26 -11.59 -68.53 -4.43
N GLN A 27 -10.90 -69.52 -3.87
CA GLN A 27 -9.94 -70.37 -4.59
C GLN A 27 -10.60 -71.44 -5.47
N GLU A 28 -11.90 -71.68 -5.30
CA GLU A 28 -12.68 -72.62 -6.12
C GLU A 28 -13.03 -71.99 -7.48
N ASP A 29 -13.12 -72.78 -8.56
CA ASP A 29 -13.36 -72.31 -9.94
C ASP A 29 -14.83 -71.95 -10.24
N ASP A 30 -15.77 -72.25 -9.33
CA ASP A 30 -17.19 -71.99 -9.55
C ASP A 30 -17.53 -70.51 -9.34
N VAL A 31 -17.96 -69.86 -10.42
CA VAL A 31 -18.40 -68.46 -10.49
C VAL A 31 -19.52 -68.16 -9.48
N THR A 32 -20.42 -69.11 -9.22
CA THR A 32 -21.53 -68.92 -8.28
C THR A 32 -21.04 -68.87 -6.83
N LEU A 33 -20.08 -69.73 -6.48
CA LEU A 33 -19.44 -69.75 -5.15
C LEU A 33 -18.60 -68.49 -4.94
N ARG A 34 -17.84 -68.05 -5.94
CA ARG A 34 -17.07 -66.79 -5.92
C ARG A 34 -17.98 -65.58 -5.66
N SER A 35 -19.11 -65.47 -6.37
CA SER A 35 -20.08 -64.38 -6.17
C SER A 35 -20.68 -64.36 -4.76
N HIS A 36 -20.96 -65.53 -4.18
CA HIS A 36 -21.49 -65.67 -2.83
C HIS A 36 -20.43 -65.30 -1.77
N ALA A 37 -19.19 -65.76 -1.96
CA ALA A 37 -18.07 -65.43 -1.10
C ALA A 37 -17.80 -63.92 -1.08
N LEU A 38 -17.73 -63.27 -2.25
CA LEU A 38 -17.51 -61.83 -2.37
C LEU A 38 -18.61 -60.98 -1.71
N THR A 39 -19.88 -61.37 -1.88
CA THR A 39 -21.00 -60.66 -1.25
C THR A 39 -20.96 -60.74 0.28
N LYS A 40 -20.55 -61.89 0.82
CA LYS A 40 -20.39 -62.09 2.27
C LYS A 40 -19.16 -61.38 2.81
N LEU A 41 -18.06 -61.39 2.06
CA LEU A 41 -16.86 -60.65 2.40
C LEU A 41 -17.15 -59.14 2.47
N LEU A 42 -17.86 -58.57 1.50
CA LEU A 42 -18.22 -57.14 1.51
C LEU A 42 -18.96 -56.71 2.79
N GLY A 43 -19.78 -57.59 3.39
CA GLY A 43 -20.49 -57.32 4.65
C GLY A 43 -19.61 -57.40 5.91
N CYS A 44 -18.44 -58.02 5.84
CA CYS A 44 -17.57 -58.31 6.98
C CYS A 44 -16.17 -57.66 6.90
N VAL A 45 -15.78 -57.13 5.72
CA VAL A 45 -14.44 -56.57 5.47
C VAL A 45 -14.07 -55.48 6.47
N ASP A 46 -15.01 -54.62 6.88
CA ASP A 46 -14.71 -53.54 7.84
C ASP A 46 -14.28 -54.05 9.23
N ARG A 47 -14.61 -55.30 9.57
CA ARG A 47 -14.21 -55.96 10.83
C ARG A 47 -13.04 -56.92 10.66
N LEU A 48 -12.91 -57.55 9.49
CA LEU A 48 -12.01 -58.67 9.24
C LEU A 48 -10.93 -58.39 8.19
N TRP A 49 -10.70 -57.12 7.83
CA TRP A 49 -9.75 -56.68 6.80
C TRP A 49 -8.36 -57.34 6.92
N HIS A 50 -7.84 -57.55 8.14
CA HIS A 50 -6.54 -58.17 8.40
C HIS A 50 -6.38 -59.60 7.85
N GLN A 51 -7.49 -60.33 7.66
CA GLN A 51 -7.51 -61.72 7.16
C GLN A 51 -7.74 -61.75 5.66
N VAL A 52 -8.43 -60.73 5.13
CA VAL A 52 -8.69 -60.56 3.69
C VAL A 52 -7.47 -59.94 2.99
N ALA A 53 -6.63 -59.21 3.73
CA ALA A 53 -5.40 -58.62 3.20
C ALA A 53 -4.42 -59.66 2.62
N GLU A 54 -4.41 -60.89 3.14
CA GLU A 54 -3.53 -61.95 2.62
C GLU A 54 -3.91 -62.41 1.19
N SER A 55 -5.16 -62.20 0.76
CA SER A 55 -5.64 -62.60 -0.56
C SER A 55 -5.85 -61.41 -1.52
N LEU A 56 -5.27 -60.24 -1.21
CA LEU A 56 -5.35 -59.07 -2.08
C LEU A 56 -4.96 -59.36 -3.54
N PRO A 57 -3.86 -60.11 -3.83
CA PRO A 57 -3.48 -60.41 -5.21
C PRO A 57 -4.53 -61.23 -5.96
N ASP A 58 -5.23 -62.13 -5.26
CA ASP A 58 -6.29 -62.95 -5.85
C ASP A 58 -7.53 -62.09 -6.19
N LEU A 59 -7.86 -61.11 -5.32
CA LEU A 59 -8.96 -60.18 -5.54
C LEU A 59 -8.66 -59.19 -6.68
N GLU A 60 -7.41 -58.74 -6.81
CA GLU A 60 -6.95 -57.90 -7.93
C GLU A 60 -6.99 -58.67 -9.25
N ALA A 61 -6.47 -59.90 -9.28
CA ALA A 61 -6.52 -60.75 -10.47
C ALA A 61 -7.96 -61.02 -10.92
N MET A 62 -8.89 -61.23 -9.97
CA MET A 62 -10.31 -61.40 -10.26
C MET A 62 -11.01 -60.12 -10.75
N ALA A 63 -10.53 -58.95 -10.35
CA ALA A 63 -11.02 -57.66 -10.83
C ALA A 63 -10.52 -57.36 -12.25
N GLU A 64 -9.28 -57.74 -12.59
CA GLU A 64 -8.66 -57.51 -13.91
C GLU A 64 -9.06 -58.56 -14.98
N ASP A 65 -9.51 -59.74 -14.56
CA ASP A 65 -9.85 -60.85 -15.45
C ASP A 65 -11.17 -60.60 -16.23
N THR A 66 -11.03 -60.36 -17.55
CA THR A 66 -12.12 -60.05 -18.49
C THR A 66 -13.10 -61.21 -18.74
N ASP A 67 -12.75 -62.45 -18.36
CA ASP A 67 -13.60 -63.63 -18.56
C ASP A 67 -14.69 -63.77 -17.48
N ASN A 68 -14.58 -63.07 -16.36
CA ASN A 68 -15.54 -63.11 -15.26
C ASN A 68 -16.81 -62.26 -15.53
N PRO A 69 -17.98 -62.62 -14.97
CA PRO A 69 -19.15 -61.77 -15.05
C PRO A 69 -18.90 -60.40 -14.42
N LEU A 70 -19.41 -59.34 -15.06
CA LEU A 70 -19.20 -57.94 -14.67
C LEU A 70 -19.57 -57.65 -13.20
N GLN A 71 -20.55 -58.36 -12.66
CA GLN A 71 -20.95 -58.25 -11.25
C GLN A 71 -19.91 -58.85 -10.28
N VAL A 72 -19.21 -59.91 -10.67
CA VAL A 72 -18.14 -60.53 -9.88
C VAL A 72 -16.89 -59.64 -9.89
N GLN A 73 -16.54 -59.07 -11.04
CA GLN A 73 -15.45 -58.09 -11.17
C GLN A 73 -15.70 -56.87 -10.27
N GLN A 74 -16.90 -56.27 -10.35
CA GLN A 74 -17.26 -55.10 -9.55
C GLN A 74 -17.27 -55.37 -8.05
N THR A 75 -17.76 -56.55 -7.64
CA THR A 75 -17.79 -56.90 -6.21
C THR A 75 -16.39 -57.24 -5.69
N ALA A 76 -15.52 -57.86 -6.50
CA ALA A 76 -14.12 -58.13 -6.16
C ALA A 76 -13.33 -56.82 -5.99
N ALA A 77 -13.47 -55.90 -6.93
CA ALA A 77 -12.86 -54.57 -6.85
C ALA A 77 -13.35 -53.77 -5.62
N ALA A 78 -14.64 -53.85 -5.27
CA ALA A 78 -15.19 -53.21 -4.07
C ALA A 78 -14.61 -53.78 -2.77
N VAL A 79 -14.42 -55.10 -2.69
CA VAL A 79 -13.81 -55.76 -1.52
C VAL A 79 -12.33 -55.38 -1.41
N ALA A 80 -11.58 -55.43 -2.51
CA ALA A 80 -10.17 -55.05 -2.54
C ALA A 80 -9.98 -53.59 -2.13
N SER A 81 -10.81 -52.68 -2.65
CA SER A 81 -10.75 -51.26 -2.31
C SER A 81 -10.97 -50.97 -0.81
N ARG A 82 -11.92 -51.66 -0.16
CA ARG A 82 -12.12 -51.53 1.29
C ARG A 82 -10.94 -52.06 2.10
N VAL A 83 -10.27 -53.10 1.63
CA VAL A 83 -9.04 -53.59 2.29
C VAL A 83 -7.91 -52.57 2.16
N PHE A 84 -7.69 -52.00 0.98
CA PHE A 84 -6.70 -50.92 0.78
C PHE A 84 -7.00 -49.67 1.59
N PHE A 85 -8.28 -49.35 1.83
CA PHE A 85 -8.67 -48.28 2.74
C PHE A 85 -8.18 -48.54 4.18
N HIS A 86 -8.34 -49.76 4.70
CA HIS A 86 -7.86 -50.12 6.04
C HIS A 86 -6.33 -50.28 6.10
N LEU A 87 -5.67 -50.53 4.96
CA LEU A 87 -4.20 -50.50 4.83
C LEU A 87 -3.63 -49.08 4.70
N GLU A 88 -4.46 -48.04 4.75
CA GLU A 88 -4.08 -46.64 4.60
C GLU A 88 -3.47 -46.28 3.23
N GLU A 89 -3.81 -47.03 2.19
CA GLU A 89 -3.39 -46.77 0.79
C GLU A 89 -4.58 -46.25 -0.05
N PRO A 90 -4.95 -44.95 0.08
CA PRO A 90 -6.16 -44.41 -0.53
C PRO A 90 -6.12 -44.37 -2.06
N THR A 91 -4.91 -44.33 -2.63
CA THR A 91 -4.68 -44.27 -4.07
C THR A 91 -5.09 -45.55 -4.79
N GLN A 92 -4.65 -46.71 -4.28
CA GLN A 92 -5.01 -48.01 -4.83
C GLN A 92 -6.48 -48.34 -4.52
N ALA A 93 -6.93 -47.97 -3.31
CA ALA A 93 -8.34 -48.05 -2.96
C ALA A 93 -9.21 -47.26 -3.95
N LEU A 94 -8.82 -46.05 -4.34
CA LEU A 94 -9.56 -45.24 -5.30
C LEU A 94 -9.64 -45.89 -6.69
N ARG A 95 -8.53 -46.44 -7.21
CA ARG A 95 -8.50 -47.13 -8.50
C ARG A 95 -9.55 -48.25 -8.54
N LEU A 96 -9.50 -49.12 -7.55
CA LEU A 96 -10.41 -50.27 -7.45
C LEU A 96 -11.86 -49.84 -7.13
N ALA A 97 -12.06 -48.72 -6.42
CA ALA A 97 -13.38 -48.16 -6.18
C ALA A 97 -14.03 -47.62 -7.47
N LEU A 98 -13.24 -47.02 -8.37
CA LEU A 98 -13.72 -46.55 -9.66
C LEU A 98 -14.05 -47.73 -10.60
N GLU A 99 -13.24 -48.79 -10.57
CA GLU A 99 -13.48 -50.05 -11.30
C GLU A 99 -14.76 -50.79 -10.81
N ALA A 100 -15.07 -50.69 -9.51
CA ALA A 100 -16.27 -51.28 -8.91
C ALA A 100 -17.60 -50.65 -9.38
N GLY A 101 -17.55 -49.44 -9.97
CA GLY A 101 -18.72 -48.75 -10.53
C GLY A 101 -19.72 -48.21 -9.49
N THR A 102 -20.77 -47.55 -9.99
CA THR A 102 -21.72 -46.75 -9.19
C THR A 102 -22.65 -47.55 -8.28
N GLN A 103 -22.67 -48.88 -8.39
CA GLN A 103 -23.50 -49.73 -7.53
C GLN A 103 -22.89 -49.98 -6.15
N HIS A 104 -21.55 -49.97 -6.06
CA HIS A 104 -20.81 -50.26 -4.83
C HIS A 104 -20.11 -49.03 -4.24
N PHE A 105 -19.88 -48.01 -5.06
CA PHE A 105 -19.30 -46.74 -4.65
C PHE A 105 -20.19 -45.59 -5.15
N ASP A 106 -20.97 -45.01 -4.24
CA ASP A 106 -21.70 -43.76 -4.48
C ASP A 106 -20.93 -42.60 -3.82
N PRO A 107 -20.40 -41.64 -4.59
CA PRO A 107 -19.72 -40.47 -4.04
C PRO A 107 -20.63 -39.57 -3.18
N MET A 108 -21.96 -39.78 -3.21
CA MET A 108 -22.94 -38.99 -2.48
C MET A 108 -23.23 -39.49 -1.06
N ASP A 109 -22.75 -40.68 -0.68
CA ASP A 109 -23.00 -41.23 0.66
C ASP A 109 -22.03 -40.66 1.70
N ASP A 110 -22.39 -39.50 2.25
CA ASP A 110 -21.60 -38.74 3.22
C ASP A 110 -21.60 -39.36 4.64
N GLN A 111 -22.27 -40.49 4.86
CA GLN A 111 -22.34 -41.14 6.18
C GLN A 111 -21.16 -42.11 6.42
N SER A 112 -20.45 -42.52 5.37
CA SER A 112 -19.36 -43.50 5.52
C SER A 112 -17.97 -42.84 5.51
N PRO A 113 -17.09 -43.15 6.49
CA PRO A 113 -15.72 -42.62 6.53
C PRO A 113 -14.89 -43.12 5.34
N TYR A 114 -15.26 -44.27 4.79
CA TYR A 114 -14.68 -44.84 3.57
C TYR A 114 -14.90 -43.93 2.35
N VAL A 115 -16.15 -43.52 2.09
CA VAL A 115 -16.47 -42.64 0.95
C VAL A 115 -15.82 -41.27 1.13
N GLN A 116 -15.89 -40.67 2.33
CA GLN A 116 -15.28 -39.37 2.57
C GLN A 116 -13.77 -39.36 2.29
N ARG A 117 -13.05 -40.40 2.72
CA ARG A 117 -11.60 -40.51 2.49
C ARG A 117 -11.29 -40.69 1.01
N LEU A 118 -12.02 -41.55 0.30
CA LEU A 118 -11.81 -41.77 -1.12
C LEU A 118 -12.17 -40.55 -1.98
N VAL A 119 -13.25 -39.83 -1.65
CA VAL A 119 -13.62 -38.58 -2.32
C VAL A 119 -12.53 -37.52 -2.12
N SER A 120 -11.99 -37.37 -0.91
CA SER A 120 -10.86 -36.44 -0.66
C SER A 120 -9.62 -36.80 -1.48
N ALA A 121 -9.23 -38.07 -1.48
CA ALA A 121 -8.07 -38.54 -2.25
C ALA A 121 -8.28 -38.39 -3.77
N ALA A 122 -9.50 -38.55 -4.25
CA ALA A 122 -9.84 -38.38 -5.65
C ALA A 122 -9.83 -36.92 -6.10
N LEU A 123 -10.34 -36.00 -5.26
CA LEU A 123 -10.24 -34.58 -5.51
C LEU A 123 -8.77 -34.14 -5.56
N ASP A 124 -7.96 -34.55 -4.56
CA ASP A 124 -6.53 -34.25 -4.52
C ASP A 124 -5.80 -34.77 -5.78
N ALA A 125 -6.05 -36.02 -6.17
CA ALA A 125 -5.45 -36.63 -7.35
C ALA A 125 -5.89 -35.94 -8.66
N TYR A 126 -7.16 -35.55 -8.76
CA TYR A 126 -7.69 -34.82 -9.91
C TYR A 126 -7.04 -33.43 -10.03
N ILE A 127 -7.01 -32.67 -8.94
CA ILE A 127 -6.40 -31.33 -8.89
C ILE A 127 -4.92 -31.39 -9.27
N GLN A 128 -4.16 -32.33 -8.69
CA GLN A 128 -2.73 -32.49 -9.00
C GLN A 128 -2.48 -32.83 -10.48
N LYS A 129 -3.25 -33.78 -11.06
CA LYS A 129 -3.11 -34.14 -12.48
C LYS A 129 -3.45 -32.98 -13.40
N ARG A 130 -4.47 -32.18 -13.07
CA ARG A 130 -4.85 -30.99 -13.85
C ARG A 130 -3.79 -29.91 -13.79
N GLN A 131 -3.30 -29.58 -12.59
CA GLN A 131 -2.24 -28.58 -12.42
C GLN A 131 -0.95 -28.98 -13.17
N ALA A 132 -0.59 -30.26 -13.17
CA ALA A 132 0.58 -30.77 -13.89
C ALA A 132 0.43 -30.82 -15.42
N GLN A 133 -0.79 -30.80 -15.96
CA GLN A 133 -1.03 -30.71 -17.40
C GLN A 133 -0.84 -29.29 -17.94
N ASP A 134 -1.14 -28.27 -17.12
CA ASP A 134 -1.05 -26.86 -17.51
C ASP A 134 0.38 -26.28 -17.33
N ASP A 135 1.18 -26.81 -16.40
CA ASP A 135 2.57 -26.37 -16.20
C ASP A 135 3.52 -27.06 -17.21
N GLU A 136 3.84 -26.40 -18.33
CA GLU A 136 4.75 -26.94 -19.37
C GLU A 136 6.18 -27.23 -18.87
N GLU A 137 6.61 -26.65 -17.74
CA GLU A 137 8.02 -26.56 -17.32
C GLU A 137 8.56 -27.65 -16.37
N VAL A 138 7.82 -28.71 -16.05
CA VAL A 138 8.34 -29.74 -15.12
C VAL A 138 8.39 -31.14 -15.71
N ASP A 139 9.38 -31.37 -16.59
CA ASP A 139 9.78 -32.70 -17.05
C ASP A 139 10.08 -33.66 -15.88
N GLN A 140 10.53 -33.14 -14.72
CA GLN A 140 10.82 -33.94 -13.52
C GLN A 140 9.57 -34.33 -12.69
N ALA A 141 8.48 -33.54 -12.75
CA ALA A 141 7.24 -33.87 -12.06
C ALA A 141 6.45 -34.91 -12.85
N LYS A 142 6.48 -34.82 -14.19
CA LYS A 142 5.99 -35.86 -15.11
C LYS A 142 6.72 -37.19 -14.89
N GLU A 143 8.01 -37.17 -14.58
CA GLU A 143 8.80 -38.37 -14.23
C GLU A 143 8.54 -38.91 -12.81
N SER A 144 8.09 -38.08 -11.85
CA SER A 144 7.75 -38.54 -10.49
C SER A 144 6.29 -38.99 -10.33
N LEU A 145 5.39 -38.48 -11.19
CA LEU A 145 3.99 -38.92 -11.31
C LEU A 145 3.88 -40.15 -12.22
N VAL A 146 4.84 -41.08 -12.06
CA VAL A 146 4.79 -42.41 -12.67
C VAL A 146 3.45 -43.05 -12.29
N ASP A 147 2.60 -43.15 -13.30
CA ASP A 147 1.65 -44.23 -13.50
C ASP A 147 0.79 -44.61 -12.29
N LEU A 148 -0.08 -43.69 -11.89
CA LEU A 148 -1.16 -43.98 -10.96
C LEU A 148 -2.20 -44.97 -11.52
N GLY A 149 -2.11 -45.40 -12.78
CA GLY A 149 -3.10 -46.29 -13.44
C GLY A 149 -4.54 -45.75 -13.53
N LEU A 150 -4.79 -44.55 -12.98
CA LEU A 150 -6.12 -43.94 -12.88
C LEU A 150 -6.49 -43.22 -14.18
N ASP A 151 -7.57 -43.66 -14.83
CA ASP A 151 -8.15 -43.01 -16.02
C ASP A 151 -8.70 -41.61 -15.66
N MET A 152 -8.23 -40.59 -16.36
CA MET A 152 -8.61 -39.19 -16.13
C MET A 152 -10.11 -38.96 -16.39
N ASN A 153 -10.69 -39.71 -17.32
CA ASN A 153 -12.10 -39.57 -17.68
C ASN A 153 -13.03 -40.01 -16.54
N GLN A 154 -12.67 -41.08 -15.82
CA GLN A 154 -13.46 -41.59 -14.71
C GLN A 154 -13.40 -40.66 -13.49
N LEU A 155 -12.21 -40.13 -13.19
CA LEU A 155 -12.01 -39.10 -12.17
C LEU A 155 -12.82 -37.84 -12.48
N GLN A 156 -12.73 -37.33 -13.72
CA GLN A 156 -13.48 -36.15 -14.15
C GLN A 156 -14.98 -36.35 -14.03
N ALA A 157 -15.52 -37.49 -14.49
CA ALA A 157 -16.94 -37.80 -14.40
C ALA A 157 -17.44 -37.95 -12.95
N MET A 158 -16.58 -38.34 -12.02
CA MET A 158 -16.92 -38.40 -10.60
C MET A 158 -16.91 -37.00 -9.97
N VAL A 159 -15.89 -36.19 -10.25
CA VAL A 159 -15.77 -34.81 -9.75
C VAL A 159 -16.90 -33.92 -10.28
N HIS A 160 -17.24 -34.01 -11.56
CA HIS A 160 -18.38 -33.27 -12.14
C HIS A 160 -19.70 -33.62 -11.45
N ARG A 161 -19.95 -34.90 -11.17
CA ARG A 161 -21.12 -35.33 -10.38
C ARG A 161 -21.13 -34.77 -8.96
N LEU A 162 -19.97 -34.68 -8.30
CA LEU A 162 -19.81 -34.05 -6.99
C LEU A 162 -20.08 -32.54 -7.03
N LEU A 163 -19.64 -31.86 -8.09
CA LEU A 163 -19.90 -30.44 -8.30
C LEU A 163 -21.39 -30.18 -8.55
N GLU A 164 -22.03 -30.96 -9.43
CA GLU A 164 -23.47 -30.88 -9.69
C GLU A 164 -24.30 -31.10 -8.42
N ALA A 165 -23.97 -32.12 -7.62
CA ALA A 165 -24.64 -32.38 -6.35
C ALA A 165 -24.43 -31.25 -5.33
N SER A 166 -23.23 -30.67 -5.29
CA SER A 166 -22.92 -29.52 -4.43
C SER A 166 -23.71 -28.27 -4.84
N CYS A 167 -23.86 -28.04 -6.14
CA CYS A 167 -24.72 -26.99 -6.70
C CYS A 167 -26.19 -27.24 -6.36
N ALA A 168 -26.68 -28.47 -6.46
CA ALA A 168 -28.05 -28.83 -6.07
C ALA A 168 -28.31 -28.65 -4.56
N ALA A 169 -27.28 -28.83 -3.73
CA ALA A 169 -27.31 -28.56 -2.29
C ALA A 169 -27.19 -27.07 -1.93
N GLY A 170 -27.01 -26.18 -2.91
CA GLY A 170 -26.85 -24.73 -2.72
C GLY A 170 -25.49 -24.30 -2.16
N LYS A 171 -24.47 -25.17 -2.15
CA LYS A 171 -23.12 -24.89 -1.64
C LYS A 171 -22.18 -24.42 -2.75
N TYR A 172 -22.53 -23.32 -3.40
CA TYR A 172 -21.78 -22.81 -4.57
C TYR A 172 -20.33 -22.40 -4.25
N ASP A 173 -20.06 -21.86 -3.06
CA ASP A 173 -18.72 -21.39 -2.67
C ASP A 173 -17.68 -22.53 -2.64
N HIS A 174 -18.11 -23.72 -2.19
CA HIS A 174 -17.26 -24.91 -2.13
C HIS A 174 -17.02 -25.48 -3.52
N ALA A 175 -18.07 -25.58 -4.34
CA ALA A 175 -17.96 -26.03 -5.73
C ALA A 175 -17.04 -25.12 -6.54
N LEU A 176 -17.17 -23.79 -6.36
CA LEU A 176 -16.31 -22.82 -7.01
C LEU A 176 -14.86 -22.94 -6.54
N GLY A 177 -14.62 -23.15 -5.24
CA GLY A 177 -13.27 -23.38 -4.72
C GLY A 177 -12.58 -24.56 -5.39
N ILE A 178 -13.26 -25.70 -5.49
CA ILE A 178 -12.74 -26.91 -6.15
C ILE A 178 -12.47 -26.66 -7.64
N ALA A 179 -13.37 -25.96 -8.34
CA ALA A 179 -13.20 -25.65 -9.76
C ALA A 179 -12.00 -24.70 -10.02
N LEU A 180 -11.75 -23.76 -9.10
CA LEU A 180 -10.60 -22.87 -9.16
C LEU A 180 -9.28 -23.61 -8.87
N GLU A 181 -9.27 -24.52 -7.89
CA GLU A 181 -8.10 -25.35 -7.59
C GLU A 181 -7.74 -26.30 -8.74
N ALA A 182 -8.75 -26.89 -9.39
CA ALA A 182 -8.61 -27.78 -10.55
C ALA A 182 -8.30 -27.05 -11.87
N ARG A 183 -8.24 -25.71 -11.86
CA ARG A 183 -8.02 -24.85 -13.03
C ARG A 183 -9.02 -25.12 -14.18
N GLU A 184 -10.31 -25.30 -13.88
CA GLU A 184 -11.32 -25.67 -14.88
C GLU A 184 -12.32 -24.53 -15.16
N THR A 185 -12.07 -23.76 -16.21
CA THR A 185 -12.89 -22.58 -16.57
C THR A 185 -14.33 -22.92 -16.96
N SER A 186 -14.56 -24.06 -17.60
CA SER A 186 -15.89 -24.51 -18.01
C SER A 186 -16.81 -24.76 -16.81
N GLN A 187 -16.28 -25.41 -15.78
CA GLN A 187 -17.03 -25.67 -14.54
C GLN A 187 -17.30 -24.39 -13.77
N VAL A 188 -16.35 -23.45 -13.73
CA VAL A 188 -16.60 -22.11 -13.16
C VAL A 188 -17.78 -21.42 -13.87
N GLN A 189 -17.85 -21.50 -15.21
CA GLN A 189 -18.96 -20.93 -15.96
C GLN A 189 -20.31 -21.60 -15.62
N GLU A 190 -20.33 -22.92 -15.50
CA GLU A 190 -21.53 -23.69 -15.18
C GLU A 190 -22.02 -23.41 -13.75
N ILE A 191 -21.13 -23.39 -12.77
CA ILE A 191 -21.44 -23.06 -11.37
C ILE A 191 -22.01 -21.64 -11.26
N LEU A 192 -21.41 -20.67 -11.97
CA LEU A 192 -21.92 -19.29 -11.97
C LEU A 192 -23.30 -19.18 -12.62
N ARG A 193 -23.57 -19.95 -13.69
CA ARG A 193 -24.91 -20.04 -14.29
C ARG A 193 -25.91 -20.69 -13.35
N ALA A 194 -25.52 -21.76 -12.65
CA ALA A 194 -26.36 -22.48 -11.71
C ALA A 194 -26.65 -21.70 -10.41
N GLY A 195 -25.70 -20.86 -9.97
CA GLY A 195 -25.84 -19.97 -8.82
C GLY A 195 -26.72 -18.75 -9.04
N GLY A 196 -27.12 -18.49 -10.30
CA GLY A 196 -28.03 -17.40 -10.66
C GLY A 196 -27.52 -16.01 -10.28
N ASN A 197 -28.44 -15.13 -9.84
CA ASN A 197 -28.16 -13.70 -9.59
C ASN A 197 -27.57 -13.38 -8.22
N SER A 198 -26.85 -14.32 -7.59
CA SER A 198 -26.29 -14.09 -6.26
C SER A 198 -25.05 -13.18 -6.31
N THR A 199 -25.19 -11.94 -5.82
CA THR A 199 -24.07 -10.98 -5.71
C THR A 199 -22.95 -11.49 -4.81
N SER A 200 -23.26 -12.25 -3.75
CA SER A 200 -22.25 -12.78 -2.83
C SER A 200 -21.33 -13.80 -3.48
N LEU A 201 -21.86 -14.64 -4.37
CA LEU A 201 -21.08 -15.65 -5.10
C LEU A 201 -20.10 -14.99 -6.08
N LEU A 202 -20.51 -13.89 -6.70
CA LEU A 202 -19.66 -13.12 -7.62
C LEU A 202 -18.58 -12.34 -6.88
N GLN A 203 -18.91 -11.74 -5.73
CA GLN A 203 -17.89 -11.11 -4.89
C GLN A 203 -16.88 -12.14 -4.39
N TYR A 204 -17.34 -13.33 -4.00
CA TYR A 204 -16.47 -14.43 -3.63
C TYR A 204 -15.61 -14.90 -4.82
N SER A 205 -16.17 -15.00 -6.03
CA SER A 205 -15.40 -15.40 -7.22
C SER A 205 -14.32 -14.38 -7.60
N ILE A 206 -14.60 -13.08 -7.50
CA ILE A 206 -13.62 -12.01 -7.71
C ILE A 206 -12.54 -12.08 -6.63
N GLN A 207 -12.91 -12.21 -5.36
CA GLN A 207 -11.96 -12.29 -4.25
C GLN A 207 -11.08 -13.55 -4.33
N ALA A 208 -11.65 -14.69 -4.71
CA ALA A 208 -10.94 -15.94 -4.90
C ALA A 208 -10.02 -15.89 -6.12
N ALA A 209 -10.46 -15.30 -7.24
CA ALA A 209 -9.62 -15.07 -8.41
C ALA A 209 -8.44 -14.13 -8.08
N ALA A 210 -8.64 -13.12 -7.24
CA ALA A 210 -7.59 -12.17 -6.87
C ALA A 210 -6.57 -12.71 -5.84
N ASN A 211 -6.98 -13.58 -4.92
CA ASN A 211 -6.14 -14.01 -3.78
C ASN A 211 -5.71 -15.49 -3.83
N THR A 212 -6.51 -16.36 -4.43
CA THR A 212 -6.27 -17.82 -4.42
C THR A 212 -5.60 -18.28 -5.71
N VAL A 213 -5.98 -17.69 -6.85
CA VAL A 213 -5.42 -18.07 -8.15
C VAL A 213 -4.01 -17.51 -8.30
N THR A 214 -3.03 -18.41 -8.41
CA THR A 214 -1.61 -18.05 -8.54
C THR A 214 -1.18 -17.75 -9.97
N SER A 215 -1.78 -18.41 -10.97
CA SER A 215 -1.40 -18.24 -12.38
C SER A 215 -2.13 -17.06 -13.01
N LYS A 216 -1.37 -16.21 -13.72
CA LYS A 216 -1.90 -15.02 -14.41
C LYS A 216 -2.88 -15.40 -15.51
N SER A 217 -2.50 -16.37 -16.34
CA SER A 217 -3.27 -16.79 -17.52
C SER A 217 -4.64 -17.32 -17.10
N PHE A 218 -4.67 -18.25 -16.15
CA PHE A 218 -5.91 -18.79 -15.62
C PHE A 218 -6.75 -17.72 -14.91
N ARG A 219 -6.14 -16.79 -14.15
CA ARG A 219 -6.85 -15.68 -13.52
C ARG A 219 -7.55 -14.79 -14.55
N VAL A 220 -6.89 -14.49 -15.67
CA VAL A 220 -7.48 -13.72 -16.77
C VAL A 220 -8.69 -14.44 -17.36
N GLU A 221 -8.59 -15.75 -17.61
CA GLU A 221 -9.70 -16.54 -18.14
C GLU A 221 -10.89 -16.60 -17.17
N VAL A 222 -10.64 -16.85 -15.89
CA VAL A 222 -11.68 -16.86 -14.84
C VAL A 222 -12.37 -15.49 -14.76
N LEU A 223 -11.60 -14.40 -14.77
CA LEU A 223 -12.16 -13.05 -14.74
C LEU A 223 -13.00 -12.77 -15.99
N GLN A 224 -12.61 -13.23 -17.18
CA GLN A 224 -13.43 -13.12 -18.39
C GLN A 224 -14.77 -13.87 -18.27
N VAL A 225 -14.78 -15.05 -17.66
CA VAL A 225 -16.01 -15.80 -17.37
C VAL A 225 -16.91 -15.03 -16.40
N VAL A 226 -16.32 -14.45 -15.35
CA VAL A 226 -17.02 -13.61 -14.37
C VAL A 226 -17.60 -12.35 -15.02
N VAL A 227 -16.87 -11.70 -15.94
CA VAL A 227 -17.41 -10.59 -16.76
C VAL A 227 -18.65 -11.02 -17.53
N GLY A 228 -18.61 -12.20 -18.17
CA GLY A 228 -19.75 -12.72 -18.93
C GLY A 228 -21.00 -12.86 -18.07
N ALA A 229 -20.86 -13.39 -16.85
CA ALA A 229 -21.96 -13.51 -15.89
C ALA A 229 -22.45 -12.15 -15.36
N LEU A 230 -21.52 -11.24 -15.02
CA LEU A 230 -21.83 -9.89 -14.54
C LEU A 230 -22.52 -9.04 -15.61
N THR A 231 -22.14 -9.19 -16.88
CA THR A 231 -22.75 -8.44 -17.99
C THR A 231 -24.22 -8.81 -18.17
N VAL A 232 -24.56 -10.09 -18.07
CA VAL A 232 -25.96 -10.56 -18.11
C VAL A 232 -26.75 -9.97 -16.94
N GLN A 233 -26.19 -9.96 -15.73
CA GLN A 233 -26.84 -9.35 -14.56
C GLN A 233 -27.02 -7.84 -14.70
N PHE A 234 -26.03 -7.15 -15.26
CA PHE A 234 -26.08 -5.71 -15.51
C PHE A 234 -27.22 -5.34 -16.49
N GLU A 235 -27.50 -6.20 -17.47
CA GLU A 235 -28.61 -6.01 -18.41
C GLU A 235 -29.98 -6.39 -17.82
N GLU A 236 -30.03 -7.35 -16.88
CA GLU A 236 -31.28 -7.90 -16.34
C GLU A 236 -31.77 -7.25 -15.03
N GLN A 237 -30.91 -6.83 -14.09
CA GLN A 237 -31.33 -6.22 -12.80
C GLN A 237 -30.32 -5.22 -12.18
N ASN A 238 -30.85 -4.07 -11.70
CA ASN A 238 -30.22 -3.08 -10.81
C ASN A 238 -28.74 -2.73 -11.11
N GLN A 239 -28.56 -1.80 -12.05
CA GLN A 239 -27.29 -1.28 -12.57
C GLN A 239 -26.29 -0.85 -11.47
N THR A 240 -26.76 -0.38 -10.31
CA THR A 240 -25.95 0.32 -9.31
C THR A 240 -24.92 -0.57 -8.59
N LYS A 241 -25.28 -1.80 -8.17
CA LYS A 241 -24.37 -2.66 -7.39
C LYS A 241 -23.39 -3.42 -8.27
N VAL A 242 -23.87 -3.90 -9.42
CA VAL A 242 -23.08 -4.71 -10.38
C VAL A 242 -22.04 -3.85 -11.11
N SER A 243 -22.30 -2.55 -11.30
CA SER A 243 -21.37 -1.64 -12.00
C SER A 243 -19.98 -1.56 -11.37
N TYR A 244 -19.88 -1.59 -10.04
CA TYR A 244 -18.60 -1.54 -9.34
C TYR A 244 -17.81 -2.84 -9.54
N ASP A 245 -18.45 -3.98 -9.31
CA ASP A 245 -17.82 -5.30 -9.46
C ASP A 245 -17.38 -5.52 -10.92
N LEU A 246 -18.19 -5.07 -11.88
CA LEU A 246 -17.86 -5.13 -13.31
C LEU A 246 -16.68 -4.21 -13.69
N LEU A 247 -16.63 -2.98 -13.15
CA LEU A 247 -15.50 -2.08 -13.32
C LEU A 247 -14.21 -2.70 -12.75
N LEU A 248 -14.28 -3.23 -11.53
CA LEU A 248 -13.16 -3.86 -10.84
C LEU A 248 -12.57 -5.00 -11.68
N VAL A 249 -13.43 -5.85 -12.23
CA VAL A 249 -13.00 -6.98 -13.07
C VAL A 249 -12.41 -6.52 -14.39
N HIS A 250 -13.03 -5.57 -15.09
CA HIS A 250 -12.46 -5.03 -16.35
C HIS A 250 -11.14 -4.31 -16.14
N GLN A 251 -10.95 -3.67 -14.99
CA GLN A 251 -9.69 -3.06 -14.61
C GLN A 251 -8.61 -4.12 -14.36
N HIS A 252 -8.92 -5.24 -13.71
CA HIS A 252 -7.99 -6.37 -13.60
C HIS A 252 -7.60 -6.98 -14.95
N LEU A 253 -8.52 -6.93 -15.93
CA LEU A 253 -8.29 -7.38 -17.31
C LEU A 253 -7.60 -6.32 -18.19
N ASN A 254 -7.35 -5.12 -17.66
CA ASN A 254 -6.82 -3.97 -18.41
C ASN A 254 -7.64 -3.62 -19.67
N GLN A 255 -8.98 -3.71 -19.60
CA GLN A 255 -9.89 -3.43 -20.72
C GLN A 255 -10.61 -2.07 -20.56
N ALA A 256 -10.13 -1.03 -21.25
CA ALA A 256 -10.68 0.33 -21.12
C ALA A 256 -12.03 0.53 -21.84
N LEU A 257 -12.23 -0.07 -23.03
CA LEU A 257 -13.44 0.15 -23.84
C LEU A 257 -14.74 -0.35 -23.21
N PRO A 258 -14.80 -1.54 -22.56
CA PRO A 258 -16.01 -1.95 -21.84
C PRO A 258 -16.33 -1.00 -20.69
N VAL A 259 -15.30 -0.50 -19.98
CA VAL A 259 -15.44 0.47 -18.89
C VAL A 259 -16.03 1.78 -19.40
N SER A 260 -15.53 2.32 -20.52
CA SER A 260 -16.08 3.54 -21.10
C SER A 260 -17.57 3.39 -21.43
N ARG A 261 -17.98 2.24 -21.99
CA ARG A 261 -19.40 1.97 -22.30
C ARG A 261 -20.28 1.90 -21.05
N ILE A 262 -19.78 1.29 -19.97
CA ILE A 262 -20.50 1.24 -18.68
C ILE A 262 -20.65 2.65 -18.11
N MET A 263 -19.57 3.43 -18.12
CA MET A 263 -19.60 4.83 -17.69
C MET A 263 -20.59 5.65 -18.52
N SER A 264 -20.55 5.52 -19.85
CA SER A 264 -21.49 6.20 -20.77
C SER A 264 -22.96 5.85 -20.47
N LYS A 265 -23.27 4.59 -20.15
CA LYS A 265 -24.61 4.17 -19.74
C LYS A 265 -25.04 4.81 -18.41
N LEU A 266 -24.16 4.82 -17.40
CA LEU A 266 -24.44 5.45 -16.09
C LEU A 266 -24.60 6.97 -16.20
N LEU A 267 -23.85 7.61 -17.11
CA LEU A 267 -23.94 9.05 -17.36
C LEU A 267 -25.28 9.47 -17.97
N GLN A 268 -25.88 8.61 -18.80
CA GLN A 268 -27.20 8.81 -19.41
C GLN A 268 -28.35 8.49 -18.45
N GLY A 269 -28.06 7.85 -17.32
CA GLY A 269 -29.02 7.44 -16.32
C GLY A 269 -29.53 8.56 -15.40
N THR A 270 -30.13 8.10 -14.29
CA THR A 270 -30.64 8.90 -13.18
C THR A 270 -29.53 9.68 -12.47
N GLU A 271 -29.92 10.62 -11.61
CA GLU A 271 -28.94 11.46 -10.87
C GLU A 271 -28.08 10.65 -9.90
N ASP A 272 -28.64 9.61 -9.28
CA ASP A 272 -27.89 8.71 -8.41
C ASP A 272 -26.88 7.86 -9.19
N GLU A 273 -27.23 7.43 -10.41
CA GLU A 273 -26.32 6.73 -11.34
C GLU A 273 -25.19 7.64 -11.82
N PHE A 274 -25.46 8.92 -12.04
CA PHE A 274 -24.43 9.91 -12.35
C PHE A 274 -23.43 10.11 -11.19
N LEU A 275 -23.93 10.24 -9.96
CA LEU A 275 -23.07 10.35 -8.78
C LEU A 275 -22.28 9.06 -8.52
N LEU A 276 -22.85 7.90 -8.81
CA LEU A 276 -22.12 6.63 -8.81
C LEU A 276 -21.01 6.64 -9.87
N ALA A 277 -21.28 7.08 -11.10
CA ALA A 277 -20.26 7.19 -12.15
C ALA A 277 -19.09 8.08 -11.70
N LEU A 278 -19.37 9.21 -11.02
CA LEU A 278 -18.33 10.06 -10.44
C LEU A 278 -17.53 9.34 -9.35
N GLN A 279 -18.18 8.59 -8.46
CA GLN A 279 -17.50 7.79 -7.44
C GLN A 279 -16.56 6.76 -8.10
N LEU A 280 -17.05 6.06 -9.12
CA LEU A 280 -16.29 5.07 -9.88
C LEU A 280 -15.08 5.70 -10.60
N CYS A 281 -15.21 6.94 -11.09
CA CYS A 281 -14.07 7.68 -11.65
C CYS A 281 -13.01 8.02 -10.59
N PHE A 282 -13.40 8.39 -9.37
CA PHE A 282 -12.45 8.61 -8.28
C PHE A 282 -11.77 7.32 -7.84
N ASP A 283 -12.52 6.22 -7.76
CA ASP A 283 -12.00 4.90 -7.45
C ASP A 283 -11.01 4.41 -8.53
N LEU A 284 -11.29 4.71 -9.81
CA LEU A 284 -10.39 4.44 -10.92
C LEU A 284 -9.09 5.23 -10.79
N MET A 285 -9.17 6.52 -10.46
CA MET A 285 -7.98 7.37 -10.25
C MET A 285 -7.14 6.96 -9.03
N ASP A 286 -7.73 6.36 -7.99
CA ASP A 286 -6.98 5.84 -6.84
C ASP A 286 -6.12 4.61 -7.22
N SER A 287 -6.41 3.91 -8.31
CA SER A 287 -5.54 2.82 -8.77
C SER A 287 -4.16 3.28 -9.25
N GLY A 288 -4.06 4.52 -9.71
CA GLY A 288 -2.81 5.12 -10.20
C GLY A 288 -2.39 4.70 -11.61
N ASP A 289 -3.24 3.98 -12.36
CA ASP A 289 -3.00 3.72 -13.79
C ASP A 289 -3.56 4.86 -14.64
N GLN A 290 -2.65 5.74 -15.03
CA GLN A 290 -2.99 6.96 -15.75
C GLN A 290 -3.23 6.73 -17.25
N ALA A 291 -2.57 5.74 -17.84
CA ALA A 291 -2.76 5.39 -19.25
C ALA A 291 -4.15 4.78 -19.44
N PHE A 292 -4.55 3.89 -18.53
CA PHE A 292 -5.90 3.33 -18.52
C PHE A 292 -6.97 4.41 -18.31
N ALA A 293 -6.78 5.32 -17.34
CA ALA A 293 -7.72 6.41 -17.10
C ALA A 293 -7.90 7.34 -18.32
N GLN A 294 -6.80 7.62 -19.05
CA GLN A 294 -6.86 8.39 -20.29
C GLN A 294 -7.60 7.64 -21.39
N ALA A 295 -7.33 6.34 -21.58
CA ALA A 295 -8.03 5.52 -22.57
C ALA A 295 -9.55 5.42 -22.29
N VAL A 296 -9.94 5.34 -21.01
CA VAL A 296 -11.36 5.37 -20.62
C VAL A 296 -11.99 6.73 -20.96
N ALA A 297 -11.30 7.84 -20.68
CA ALA A 297 -11.80 9.18 -21.01
C ALA A 297 -11.98 9.38 -22.53
N GLU A 298 -11.00 8.96 -23.32
CA GLU A 298 -11.09 9.00 -24.80
C GLU A 298 -12.24 8.12 -25.32
N GLY A 299 -12.47 6.95 -24.72
CA GLY A 299 -13.58 6.08 -25.07
C GLY A 299 -14.95 6.68 -24.76
N ILE A 300 -15.08 7.45 -23.67
CA ILE A 300 -16.32 8.15 -23.31
C ILE A 300 -16.64 9.25 -24.33
N ASP A 301 -15.62 9.96 -24.82
CA ASP A 301 -15.79 11.01 -25.83
C ASP A 301 -16.22 10.44 -27.19
N GLN A 302 -15.66 9.28 -27.57
CA GLN A 302 -15.99 8.59 -28.82
C GLN A 302 -17.41 8.04 -28.85
N ASP A 303 -17.93 7.57 -27.71
CA ASP A 303 -19.29 7.01 -27.60
C ASP A 303 -20.39 8.09 -27.76
N GLY A 304 -20.04 9.38 -27.71
CA GLY A 304 -20.92 10.49 -28.07
C GLY A 304 -22.14 10.61 -27.15
N ILE A 305 -21.97 11.27 -26.00
CA ILE A 305 -23.08 11.53 -25.08
C ILE A 305 -23.87 12.74 -25.61
N GLY A 306 -25.18 12.60 -25.85
CA GLY A 306 -26.01 13.67 -26.43
C GLY A 306 -25.91 15.02 -25.70
N GLU A 307 -26.12 16.13 -26.42
CA GLU A 307 -25.84 17.52 -25.99
C GLU A 307 -26.33 17.88 -24.57
N ALA A 308 -27.44 17.31 -24.11
CA ALA A 308 -28.01 17.55 -22.78
C ALA A 308 -27.12 17.08 -21.62
N ASN A 309 -26.21 16.12 -21.87
CA ASN A 309 -25.32 15.52 -20.86
C ASN A 309 -23.86 15.95 -21.03
N GLN A 310 -23.55 16.89 -21.92
CA GLN A 310 -22.18 17.38 -22.14
C GLN A 310 -21.54 17.89 -20.85
N GLY A 311 -22.29 18.67 -20.05
CA GLY A 311 -21.80 19.16 -18.75
C GLY A 311 -21.55 18.06 -17.69
N ARG A 312 -22.16 16.87 -17.85
CA ARG A 312 -21.83 15.68 -17.03
C ARG A 312 -20.52 15.04 -17.51
N SER A 313 -20.31 14.98 -18.83
CA SER A 313 -19.06 14.50 -19.43
C SER A 313 -17.87 15.36 -19.02
N ASP A 314 -18.01 16.69 -19.07
CA ASP A 314 -16.97 17.65 -18.68
C ASP A 314 -16.53 17.44 -17.21
N LYS A 315 -17.48 17.09 -16.32
CA LYS A 315 -17.20 16.76 -14.92
C LYS A 315 -16.39 15.46 -14.80
N VAL A 316 -16.71 14.43 -15.58
CA VAL A 316 -15.95 13.17 -15.63
C VAL A 316 -14.55 13.38 -16.19
N GLN A 317 -14.42 14.09 -17.32
CA GLN A 317 -13.12 14.45 -17.90
C GLN A 317 -12.26 15.24 -16.90
N ARG A 318 -12.87 16.15 -16.14
CA ARG A 318 -12.16 16.90 -15.09
C ARG A 318 -11.59 15.99 -13.98
N VAL A 319 -12.29 14.91 -13.64
CA VAL A 319 -11.82 13.93 -12.64
C VAL A 319 -10.73 13.03 -13.21
N LEU A 320 -10.94 12.44 -14.39
CA LEU A 320 -10.01 11.47 -14.99
C LEU A 320 -8.74 12.11 -15.58
N VAL A 321 -8.90 13.24 -16.29
CA VAL A 321 -7.84 13.88 -17.08
C VAL A 321 -7.45 15.23 -16.51
N GLY A 322 -8.40 15.97 -15.94
CA GLY A 322 -8.22 17.34 -15.47
C GLY A 322 -7.43 17.50 -14.16
N GLY A 323 -7.05 16.42 -13.49
CA GLY A 323 -6.22 16.46 -12.28
C GLY A 323 -6.95 16.91 -11.01
N PHE A 324 -8.29 16.87 -10.98
CA PHE A 324 -9.08 17.32 -9.84
C PHE A 324 -8.82 16.53 -8.54
N SER A 325 -8.51 15.23 -8.63
CA SER A 325 -8.15 14.39 -7.47
C SER A 325 -6.88 14.89 -6.76
N ALA A 326 -5.89 15.34 -7.55
CA ALA A 326 -4.67 15.96 -7.05
C ALA A 326 -4.94 17.33 -6.42
N GLU A 327 -5.75 18.19 -7.06
CA GLU A 327 -6.17 19.49 -6.51
C GLU A 327 -6.88 19.33 -5.16
N LEU A 328 -7.71 18.30 -5.05
CA LEU A 328 -8.45 17.99 -3.84
C LEU A 328 -7.51 17.59 -2.69
N SER A 329 -6.59 16.67 -2.98
CA SER A 329 -5.57 16.23 -2.03
C SER A 329 -4.68 17.40 -1.58
N LEU A 330 -4.26 18.26 -2.52
CA LEU A 330 -3.48 19.46 -2.26
C LEU A 330 -4.22 20.47 -1.38
N SER A 331 -5.49 20.77 -1.70
CA SER A 331 -6.34 21.67 -0.91
C SER A 331 -6.50 21.17 0.53
N PHE A 332 -6.64 19.86 0.71
CA PHE A 332 -6.71 19.26 2.05
C PHE A 332 -5.38 19.39 2.81
N LEU A 333 -4.27 18.99 2.19
CA LEU A 333 -2.95 19.03 2.81
C LEU A 333 -2.53 20.46 3.18
N HIS A 334 -2.84 21.45 2.34
CA HIS A 334 -2.57 22.85 2.63
C HIS A 334 -3.38 23.36 3.84
N LYS A 335 -4.69 23.07 3.90
CA LYS A 335 -5.58 23.57 4.98
C LYS A 335 -5.35 22.86 6.32
N GLU A 336 -5.15 21.53 6.31
CA GLU A 336 -5.06 20.71 7.51
C GLU A 336 -3.64 20.25 7.86
N SER A 337 -2.61 20.94 7.37
CA SER A 337 -1.23 20.66 7.77
C SER A 337 -1.01 20.95 9.26
N LYS A 338 -0.70 19.92 10.04
CA LYS A 338 -0.29 20.04 11.44
C LYS A 338 1.23 19.86 11.62
N ALA A 339 2.00 20.11 10.55
CA ALA A 339 3.46 20.09 10.59
C ALA A 339 4.01 21.03 11.68
N ASP A 340 5.08 20.61 12.35
CA ASP A 340 5.72 21.36 13.41
C ASP A 340 7.04 21.97 12.94
N ARG A 341 7.05 23.30 12.79
CA ARG A 341 8.22 24.09 12.37
C ARG A 341 9.37 23.97 13.37
N MET A 342 9.07 23.74 14.65
CA MET A 342 10.07 23.67 15.73
C MET A 342 10.99 22.44 15.59
N ILE A 343 10.52 21.37 14.94
CA ILE A 343 11.36 20.21 14.62
C ILE A 343 12.55 20.65 13.76
N MET A 344 12.29 21.43 12.71
CA MET A 344 13.31 21.91 11.79
C MET A 344 14.25 22.94 12.43
N GLU A 345 13.75 23.81 13.30
CA GLU A 345 14.61 24.77 14.03
C GLU A 345 15.57 24.09 15.01
N ARG A 346 15.08 23.09 15.75
CA ARG A 346 15.93 22.25 16.63
C ARG A 346 16.97 21.49 15.83
N LEU A 347 16.58 20.91 14.70
CA LEU A 347 17.48 20.20 13.79
C LEU A 347 18.57 21.15 13.25
N LYS A 348 18.18 22.33 12.76
CA LYS A 348 19.12 23.35 12.28
C LYS A 348 20.12 23.73 13.37
N THR A 349 19.66 24.03 14.58
CA THR A 349 20.55 24.41 15.70
C THR A 349 21.52 23.27 16.03
N ALA A 350 21.04 22.02 16.07
CA ALA A 350 21.88 20.85 16.31
C ALA A 350 22.96 20.64 15.24
N LEU A 351 22.68 21.03 13.99
CA LEU A 351 23.63 20.97 12.88
C LEU A 351 24.61 22.16 12.87
N GLU A 352 24.15 23.36 13.23
CA GLU A 352 24.97 24.59 13.26
C GLU A 352 25.95 24.62 14.45
N GLU A 353 25.52 24.22 15.65
CA GLU A 353 26.39 24.12 16.84
C GLU A 353 27.60 23.19 16.62
N ARG A 354 27.49 22.26 15.66
CA ARG A 354 28.60 21.39 15.25
C ARG A 354 29.43 21.92 14.09
N SER A 355 28.92 22.85 13.30
CA SER A 355 29.55 23.32 12.05
C SER A 355 30.68 24.32 12.26
N SER A 356 31.16 24.52 13.50
CA SER A 356 32.33 25.37 13.82
C SER A 356 33.68 24.82 13.26
N GLY A 357 33.67 23.87 12.32
CA GLY A 357 34.89 23.37 11.68
C GLY A 357 34.71 22.34 10.56
N SER A 358 33.56 21.66 10.44
CA SER A 358 33.32 20.67 9.36
C SER A 358 31.94 20.82 8.73
N ARG A 359 31.94 21.15 7.43
CA ARG A 359 30.75 21.27 6.56
C ARG A 359 30.27 19.87 6.16
N ASN A 360 29.49 19.20 7.02
CA ASN A 360 29.00 17.85 6.73
C ASN A 360 27.87 17.89 5.69
N SER A 361 28.24 17.81 4.40
CA SER A 361 27.32 17.84 3.25
C SER A 361 26.17 16.82 3.37
N LEU A 362 26.46 15.60 3.86
CA LEU A 362 25.47 14.53 4.01
C LEU A 362 24.33 14.85 4.99
N LEU A 363 24.67 15.42 6.17
CA LEU A 363 23.66 15.77 7.18
C LEU A 363 22.82 16.96 6.74
N HIS A 364 23.40 17.87 5.96
CA HIS A 364 22.66 18.96 5.32
C HIS A 364 21.64 18.40 4.32
N THR A 365 22.06 17.49 3.42
CA THR A 365 21.15 16.81 2.48
C THR A 365 20.02 16.09 3.23
N ALA A 366 20.35 15.32 4.27
CA ALA A 366 19.34 14.63 5.09
C ALA A 366 18.33 15.59 5.74
N ALA A 367 18.79 16.74 6.22
CA ALA A 367 17.92 17.75 6.82
C ALA A 367 16.99 18.41 5.79
N VAL A 368 17.47 18.70 4.58
CA VAL A 368 16.65 19.26 3.50
C VAL A 368 15.65 18.22 2.97
N VAL A 369 16.03 16.95 2.85
CA VAL A 369 15.11 15.85 2.54
C VAL A 369 14.05 15.71 3.64
N THR A 370 14.43 15.81 4.91
CA THR A 370 13.50 15.76 6.04
C THR A 370 12.46 16.88 5.99
N HIS A 371 12.90 18.10 5.68
CA HIS A 371 11.97 19.21 5.41
C HIS A 371 10.98 18.86 4.30
N SER A 372 11.46 18.28 3.20
CA SER A 372 10.63 17.88 2.07
C SER A 372 9.56 16.85 2.45
N TYR A 373 9.90 15.87 3.29
CA TYR A 373 8.94 14.87 3.77
C TYR A 373 7.89 15.47 4.71
N LEU A 374 8.31 16.32 5.64
CA LEU A 374 7.41 17.00 6.58
C LEU A 374 6.33 17.82 5.87
N TYR A 375 6.72 18.51 4.80
CA TYR A 375 5.86 19.43 4.06
C TYR A 375 5.40 18.90 2.70
N ALA A 376 5.53 17.59 2.45
CA ALA A 376 5.16 16.96 1.18
C ALA A 376 3.71 17.29 0.79
N GLY A 377 3.52 17.94 -0.36
CA GLY A 377 2.21 18.33 -0.88
C GLY A 377 1.45 19.38 -0.06
N THR A 378 2.14 20.14 0.82
CA THR A 378 1.50 21.19 1.65
C THR A 378 1.76 22.61 1.16
N THR A 379 2.60 22.77 0.11
CA THR A 379 3.03 24.05 -0.48
C THR A 379 3.67 25.07 0.48
N ASN A 380 3.99 24.66 1.70
CA ASN A 380 4.59 25.53 2.70
C ASN A 380 6.13 25.46 2.61
N ASP A 381 6.72 26.48 2.01
CA ASP A 381 8.17 26.65 1.86
C ASP A 381 8.75 27.74 2.78
N SER A 382 7.97 28.19 3.78
CA SER A 382 8.36 29.26 4.72
C SER A 382 9.74 29.04 5.35
N PHE A 383 10.05 27.80 5.76
CA PHE A 383 11.35 27.47 6.34
C PHE A 383 12.51 27.69 5.36
N LEU A 384 12.35 27.35 4.09
CA LEU A 384 13.40 27.53 3.07
C LEU A 384 13.59 29.01 2.73
N ARG A 385 12.51 29.78 2.68
CA ARG A 385 12.55 31.23 2.44
C ARG A 385 13.24 31.98 3.57
N ASP A 386 12.87 31.69 4.82
CA ASP A 386 13.44 32.33 6.01
C ASP A 386 14.93 31.99 6.22
N TYR A 387 15.35 30.81 5.79
CA TYR A 387 16.71 30.30 5.99
C TYR A 387 17.50 30.10 4.69
N LEU A 388 17.32 31.00 3.73
CA LEU A 388 18.04 30.99 2.45
C LEU A 388 19.57 30.97 2.63
N ASP A 389 20.10 31.71 3.61
CA ASP A 389 21.55 31.74 3.87
C ASP A 389 22.08 30.43 4.45
N TRP A 390 21.22 29.62 5.08
CA TRP A 390 21.57 28.27 5.49
C TRP A 390 21.58 27.33 4.29
N MET A 391 20.59 27.44 3.39
CA MET A 391 20.53 26.69 2.12
C MET A 391 21.71 26.95 1.19
N LYS A 392 22.18 28.21 1.09
CA LYS A 392 23.36 28.58 0.29
C LYS A 392 24.65 27.88 0.72
N LYS A 393 24.68 27.29 1.93
CA LYS A 393 25.82 26.49 2.41
C LYS A 393 25.94 25.15 1.69
N ALA A 394 24.90 24.70 0.97
CA ALA A 394 24.92 23.49 0.15
C ALA A 394 25.86 23.62 -1.06
N SER A 395 26.61 22.57 -1.35
CA SER A 395 27.53 22.48 -2.50
C SER A 395 27.25 21.24 -3.34
N ASN A 396 27.54 21.31 -4.65
CA ASN A 396 27.42 20.20 -5.61
C ASN A 396 26.05 19.49 -5.54
N TRP A 397 26.03 18.18 -5.34
CA TRP A 397 24.81 17.36 -5.25
C TRP A 397 23.90 17.66 -4.05
N ALA A 398 24.42 18.30 -2.99
CA ALA A 398 23.56 18.80 -1.92
C ALA A 398 22.75 20.02 -2.38
N LYS A 399 23.30 20.84 -3.30
CA LYS A 399 22.55 21.93 -3.96
C LYS A 399 21.51 21.37 -4.92
N PHE A 400 21.85 20.33 -5.68
CA PHE A 400 20.90 19.60 -6.52
C PHE A 400 19.70 19.12 -5.69
N SER A 401 19.97 18.37 -4.62
CA SER A 401 18.93 17.84 -3.72
C SER A 401 18.14 18.96 -3.03
N ALA A 402 18.77 20.09 -2.73
CA ALA A 402 18.07 21.23 -2.14
C ALA A 402 17.04 21.84 -3.10
N THR A 403 17.37 22.02 -4.37
CA THR A 403 16.40 22.48 -5.37
C THR A 403 15.33 21.42 -5.64
N SER A 404 15.71 20.15 -5.75
CA SER A 404 14.75 19.04 -5.97
C SER A 404 13.75 18.86 -4.83
N SER A 405 14.14 19.22 -3.60
CA SER A 405 13.26 19.19 -2.44
C SER A 405 12.01 20.08 -2.58
N LEU A 406 12.09 21.16 -3.36
CA LEU A 406 10.93 22.01 -3.67
C LEU A 406 9.85 21.22 -4.42
N GLY A 407 10.25 20.30 -5.30
CA GLY A 407 9.31 19.47 -6.06
C GLY A 407 8.46 18.54 -5.17
N VAL A 408 9.02 18.09 -4.05
CA VAL A 408 8.29 17.28 -3.07
C VAL A 408 7.34 18.14 -2.22
N VAL A 409 7.77 19.34 -1.82
CA VAL A 409 6.93 20.27 -1.03
C VAL A 409 5.73 20.75 -1.84
N HIS A 410 5.94 21.04 -3.12
CA HIS A 410 4.91 21.47 -4.08
C HIS A 410 4.34 20.32 -4.92
N ALA A 411 4.45 19.09 -4.43
CA ALA A 411 3.86 17.92 -5.09
C ALA A 411 2.39 18.17 -5.44
N SER A 412 1.98 17.73 -6.64
CA SER A 412 0.64 17.88 -7.20
C SER A 412 0.18 19.32 -7.51
N HIS A 413 1.01 20.35 -7.31
CA HIS A 413 0.68 21.75 -7.64
C HIS A 413 1.01 22.11 -9.10
N GLY A 414 0.32 21.47 -10.04
CA GLY A 414 0.63 21.60 -11.46
C GLY A 414 0.31 22.96 -12.11
N ALA A 415 -0.50 23.83 -11.48
CA ALA A 415 -0.90 25.10 -12.06
C ALA A 415 0.16 26.20 -11.96
N GLU A 416 0.89 26.25 -10.84
CA GLU A 416 1.89 27.30 -10.60
C GLU A 416 3.33 26.77 -10.53
N ALA A 417 3.54 25.48 -10.85
CA ALA A 417 4.85 24.83 -10.80
C ALA A 417 5.92 25.59 -11.60
N MET A 418 5.61 26.01 -12.82
CA MET A 418 6.52 26.77 -13.69
C MET A 418 6.87 28.14 -13.09
N ARG A 419 5.89 28.90 -12.59
CA ARG A 419 6.09 30.21 -11.95
C ARG A 419 6.93 30.09 -10.67
N LEU A 420 6.78 29.00 -9.92
CA LEU A 420 7.53 28.76 -8.69
C LEU A 420 9.00 28.42 -8.96
N LEU A 421 9.26 27.61 -9.99
CA LEU A 421 10.61 27.14 -10.32
C LEU A 421 11.36 28.08 -11.27
N GLU A 422 10.70 29.06 -11.88
CA GLU A 422 11.28 30.07 -12.79
C GLU A 422 12.64 30.62 -12.33
N PRO A 423 12.87 31.00 -11.05
CA PRO A 423 14.17 31.51 -10.60
C PRO A 423 15.31 30.49 -10.60
N TYR A 424 14.97 29.20 -10.67
CA TYR A 424 15.90 28.06 -10.63
C TYR A 424 15.95 27.30 -11.95
N LEU A 425 15.06 27.59 -12.90
CA LEU A 425 15.07 26.97 -14.21
C LEU A 425 16.25 27.51 -15.03
N PRO A 426 16.85 26.66 -15.89
CA PRO A 426 17.80 27.16 -16.87
C PRO A 426 17.11 28.20 -17.76
N MET A 427 17.82 29.28 -18.08
CA MET A 427 17.30 30.28 -19.04
C MET A 427 16.98 29.60 -20.38
N GLU A 428 15.94 30.08 -21.07
CA GLU A 428 15.59 29.57 -22.39
C GLU A 428 16.84 29.54 -23.30
N PRO A 429 17.09 28.42 -23.99
CA PRO A 429 18.29 28.26 -24.79
C PRO A 429 18.24 29.26 -25.96
N SER A 430 19.06 30.31 -25.90
CA SER A 430 19.42 31.07 -27.10
C SER A 430 20.50 30.29 -27.85
N GLU A 431 20.41 30.25 -29.19
CA GLU A 431 21.26 29.43 -30.09
C GLU A 431 22.78 29.63 -29.91
N ASN A 432 23.24 30.60 -29.11
CA ASN A 432 24.66 30.95 -28.94
C ASN A 432 25.19 30.90 -27.50
N THR A 433 24.47 30.30 -26.53
CA THR A 433 24.97 30.23 -25.14
C THR A 433 25.27 28.80 -24.71
N SER A 434 26.53 28.39 -24.83
CA SER A 434 27.01 27.15 -24.21
C SER A 434 26.96 27.30 -22.69
N VAL A 435 26.18 26.44 -22.02
CA VAL A 435 26.16 26.36 -20.55
C VAL A 435 27.57 26.00 -20.05
N PRO A 436 28.12 26.67 -19.02
CA PRO A 436 29.42 26.30 -18.47
C PRO A 436 29.41 24.84 -17.96
N GLY A 437 30.44 24.06 -18.28
CA GLY A 437 30.58 22.67 -17.84
C GLY A 437 30.78 22.48 -16.32
N GLU A 438 31.08 23.56 -15.59
CA GLU A 438 31.12 23.59 -14.12
C GLU A 438 29.98 24.47 -13.58
N GLY A 439 28.94 23.84 -13.05
CA GLY A 439 27.73 24.54 -12.59
C GLY A 439 26.46 23.85 -13.09
N GLY A 440 25.30 24.33 -12.69
CA GLY A 440 24.01 23.77 -13.13
C GLY A 440 23.38 22.71 -12.23
N PHE A 441 23.92 22.45 -11.03
CA PHE A 441 23.26 21.57 -10.06
C PHE A 441 21.88 22.07 -9.61
N ALA A 442 21.70 23.38 -9.47
CA ALA A 442 20.40 23.95 -9.13
C ALA A 442 19.41 23.84 -10.29
N GLU A 443 19.87 24.07 -11.52
CA GLU A 443 19.08 23.96 -12.76
C GLU A 443 18.69 22.50 -13.04
N GLY A 444 19.61 21.55 -12.93
CA GLY A 444 19.27 20.13 -13.00
C GLY A 444 18.31 19.72 -11.88
N GLY A 445 18.52 20.25 -10.67
CA GLY A 445 17.64 20.00 -9.54
C GLY A 445 16.22 20.55 -9.73
N SER A 446 16.03 21.66 -10.45
CA SER A 446 14.72 22.25 -10.76
C SER A 446 14.00 21.48 -11.87
N LEU A 447 14.72 20.97 -12.88
CA LEU A 447 14.14 20.06 -13.89
C LEU A 447 13.63 18.77 -13.24
N TYR A 448 14.40 18.21 -12.30
CA TYR A 448 13.95 17.05 -11.51
C TYR A 448 12.77 17.41 -10.59
N ALA A 449 12.78 18.59 -9.97
CA ALA A 449 11.66 19.07 -9.15
C ALA A 449 10.36 19.18 -9.96
N LEU A 450 10.44 19.69 -11.19
CA LEU A 450 9.30 19.80 -12.10
C LEU A 450 8.72 18.43 -12.42
N GLY A 451 9.57 17.44 -12.68
CA GLY A 451 9.15 16.04 -12.82
C GLY A 451 8.49 15.47 -11.56
N LEU A 452 9.00 15.77 -10.36
CA LEU A 452 8.40 15.31 -9.09
C LEU A 452 7.01 15.93 -8.86
N ILE A 453 6.79 17.20 -9.23
CA ILE A 453 5.48 17.86 -9.10
C ILE A 453 4.45 17.18 -10.00
N HIS A 454 4.80 16.97 -11.26
CA HIS A 454 3.92 16.41 -12.28
C HIS A 454 3.85 14.87 -12.29
N GLY A 455 4.82 14.19 -11.67
CA GLY A 455 4.85 12.72 -11.52
C GLY A 455 4.28 12.21 -10.19
N SER A 456 4.06 13.09 -9.21
CA SER A 456 3.44 12.74 -7.92
C SER A 456 1.96 12.35 -8.05
N HIS A 457 1.46 11.53 -7.11
CA HIS A 457 0.09 10.96 -7.04
C HIS A 457 -0.99 11.75 -7.80
N ALA A 458 -1.62 11.09 -8.79
CA ALA A 458 -2.70 11.64 -9.63
C ALA A 458 -2.40 13.05 -10.19
N GLY A 459 -1.11 13.39 -10.35
CA GLY A 459 -0.63 14.75 -10.36
C GLY A 459 -0.64 15.41 -11.73
N SER A 460 -1.35 16.53 -11.79
CA SER A 460 -1.45 17.45 -12.92
C SER A 460 -2.26 16.93 -14.11
N SER A 461 -3.02 17.84 -14.71
CA SER A 461 -3.82 17.57 -15.91
C SER A 461 -2.96 16.89 -16.98
N ALA A 462 -3.53 15.94 -17.72
CA ALA A 462 -2.79 15.25 -18.78
C ALA A 462 -2.16 16.21 -19.79
N SER A 463 -2.84 17.33 -20.13
CA SER A 463 -2.25 18.35 -21.02
C SER A 463 -1.03 19.02 -20.40
N LYS A 464 -1.11 19.41 -19.12
CA LYS A 464 0.01 20.04 -18.41
C LYS A 464 1.20 19.10 -18.27
N ARG A 465 0.96 17.79 -18.11
CA ARG A 465 2.03 16.80 -18.12
C ARG A 465 2.68 16.66 -19.49
N GLN A 466 1.90 16.68 -20.57
CA GLN A 466 2.45 16.67 -21.93
C GLN A 466 3.27 17.94 -22.23
N GLU A 467 2.76 19.12 -21.88
CA GLU A 467 3.47 20.40 -22.00
C GLU A 467 4.80 20.38 -21.23
N THR A 468 4.76 19.89 -19.98
CA THR A 468 5.95 19.75 -19.14
C THR A 468 6.94 18.74 -19.72
N THR A 469 6.44 17.62 -20.26
CA THR A 469 7.28 16.59 -20.88
C THR A 469 8.01 17.17 -22.09
N GLU A 470 7.33 17.92 -22.96
CA GLU A 470 7.96 18.55 -24.12
C GLU A 470 8.98 19.61 -23.74
N PHE A 471 8.69 20.40 -22.68
CA PHE A 471 9.66 21.33 -22.11
C PHE A 471 10.93 20.61 -21.61
N LEU A 472 10.77 19.53 -20.85
CA LEU A 472 11.89 18.73 -20.34
C LEU A 472 12.67 18.04 -21.46
N ARG A 473 12.00 17.56 -22.52
CA ARG A 473 12.66 16.99 -23.71
C ARG A 473 13.51 18.02 -24.46
N THR A 474 13.03 19.26 -24.57
CA THR A 474 13.80 20.36 -25.16
C THR A 474 15.10 20.60 -24.38
N HIS A 475 15.03 20.58 -23.04
CA HIS A 475 16.21 20.67 -22.19
C HIS A 475 17.10 19.42 -22.24
N LEU A 476 16.54 18.22 -22.43
CA LEU A 476 17.30 16.99 -22.60
C LEU A 476 18.19 17.04 -23.85
N ARG A 477 17.64 17.46 -25.00
CA ARG A 477 18.35 17.59 -26.29
C ARG A 477 19.43 18.67 -26.28
N THR A 478 19.27 19.71 -25.47
CA THR A 478 20.20 20.85 -25.41
C THR A 478 21.30 20.67 -24.36
N SER A 479 21.03 19.89 -23.31
CA SER A 479 21.91 19.80 -22.12
C SER A 479 22.97 18.72 -22.19
N HIS A 480 23.17 18.02 -23.31
CA HIS A 480 24.12 16.89 -23.44
C HIS A 480 25.55 17.18 -22.93
N ALA A 481 25.97 18.44 -22.88
CA ALA A 481 27.27 18.86 -22.37
C ALA A 481 27.36 19.02 -20.84
N ASN A 482 26.23 19.14 -20.12
CA ASN A 482 26.19 19.31 -18.66
C ASN A 482 25.52 18.11 -17.97
N GLU A 483 26.34 17.28 -17.32
CA GLU A 483 25.89 16.05 -16.67
C GLU A 483 24.79 16.27 -15.63
N ALA A 484 24.85 17.35 -14.84
CA ALA A 484 23.89 17.61 -13.76
C ALA A 484 22.51 18.00 -14.32
N GLN A 485 22.49 18.79 -15.39
CA GLN A 485 21.25 19.18 -16.08
C GLN A 485 20.64 18.00 -16.84
N SER A 486 21.43 17.24 -17.61
CA SER A 486 20.96 16.03 -18.29
C SER A 486 20.42 14.98 -17.32
N HIS A 487 21.08 14.79 -16.18
CA HIS A 487 20.60 13.88 -15.12
C HIS A 487 19.24 14.31 -14.58
N GLY A 488 19.07 15.60 -14.26
CA GLY A 488 17.80 16.13 -13.78
C GLY A 488 16.68 16.10 -14.82
N ALA A 489 17.01 16.41 -16.08
CA ALA A 489 16.08 16.33 -17.21
C ALA A 489 15.62 14.90 -17.46
N ALA A 490 16.53 13.92 -17.51
CA ALA A 490 16.20 12.52 -17.74
C ALA A 490 15.28 11.95 -16.65
N LEU A 491 15.59 12.19 -15.36
CA LEU A 491 14.71 11.77 -14.26
C LEU A 491 13.36 12.51 -14.30
N GLY A 492 13.37 13.78 -14.67
CA GLY A 492 12.15 14.58 -14.82
C GLY A 492 11.22 14.01 -15.90
N VAL A 493 11.75 13.74 -17.09
CA VAL A 493 11.01 13.13 -18.22
C VAL A 493 10.49 11.75 -17.84
N GLY A 494 11.31 10.92 -17.20
CA GLY A 494 10.88 9.60 -16.72
C GLY A 494 9.70 9.66 -15.75
N LEU A 495 9.63 10.69 -14.90
CA LEU A 495 8.51 10.91 -13.97
C LEU A 495 7.25 11.43 -14.66
N THR A 496 7.37 12.33 -15.64
CA THR A 496 6.18 12.89 -16.32
C THR A 496 5.58 11.92 -17.34
N ALA A 497 6.42 11.14 -18.01
CA ALA A 497 6.04 10.13 -18.99
C ALA A 497 5.93 8.70 -18.39
N MET A 498 5.79 8.59 -17.08
CA MET A 498 5.73 7.28 -16.41
C MET A 498 4.51 6.47 -16.88
N GLY A 499 4.75 5.25 -17.38
CA GLY A 499 3.72 4.33 -17.83
C GLY A 499 2.94 4.74 -19.09
N THR A 500 3.43 5.70 -19.88
CA THR A 500 2.78 6.10 -21.15
C THR A 500 3.20 5.24 -22.34
N ALA A 501 4.31 4.48 -22.22
CA ALA A 501 4.91 3.70 -23.29
C ALA A 501 5.25 4.50 -24.57
N ASP A 502 5.58 5.80 -24.44
CA ASP A 502 5.98 6.62 -25.58
C ASP A 502 7.40 6.28 -26.07
N LEU A 503 7.47 5.66 -27.25
CA LEU A 503 8.72 5.25 -27.88
C LEU A 503 9.60 6.43 -28.32
N ALA A 504 9.03 7.61 -28.58
CA ALA A 504 9.82 8.78 -28.96
C ALA A 504 10.71 9.25 -27.82
N VAL A 505 10.16 9.29 -26.60
CA VAL A 505 10.89 9.61 -25.37
C VAL A 505 11.97 8.56 -25.10
N VAL A 506 11.65 7.28 -25.29
CA VAL A 506 12.63 6.19 -25.11
C VAL A 506 13.82 6.33 -26.04
N ASN A 507 13.60 6.67 -27.32
CA ASN A 507 14.70 6.85 -28.27
C ASN A 507 15.63 8.01 -27.89
N GLU A 508 15.10 9.14 -27.41
CA GLU A 508 15.91 10.26 -26.92
C GLU A 508 16.72 9.90 -25.67
N LEU A 509 16.13 9.12 -24.76
CA LEU A 509 16.85 8.62 -23.59
C LEU A 509 17.93 7.60 -23.97
N LYS A 510 17.72 6.79 -25.01
CA LYS A 510 18.75 5.90 -25.56
C LYS A 510 19.91 6.69 -26.16
N GLU A 511 19.66 7.80 -26.86
CA GLU A 511 20.73 8.68 -27.35
C GLU A 511 21.59 9.21 -26.19
N LEU A 512 20.97 9.60 -25.07
CA LEU A 512 21.70 10.00 -23.87
C LEU A 512 22.48 8.83 -23.25
N LEU A 513 21.92 7.62 -23.26
CA LEU A 513 22.56 6.43 -22.74
C LEU A 513 23.85 6.11 -23.53
N VAL A 514 23.78 6.16 -24.88
CA VAL A 514 24.91 5.92 -25.79
C VAL A 514 26.03 6.96 -25.64
N THR A 515 25.73 8.13 -25.07
CA THR A 515 26.76 9.15 -24.75
C THR A 515 27.75 8.67 -23.67
N ASP A 516 27.44 7.59 -22.96
CA ASP A 516 28.31 6.91 -21.98
C ASP A 516 28.78 7.81 -20.80
N SER A 517 27.97 8.81 -20.43
CA SER A 517 28.19 9.59 -19.20
C SER A 517 27.68 8.81 -17.99
N ALA A 518 28.54 8.61 -16.99
CA ALA A 518 28.23 7.76 -15.84
C ALA A 518 26.99 8.20 -15.03
N VAL A 519 26.75 9.51 -14.86
CA VAL A 519 25.64 10.03 -14.05
C VAL A 519 24.38 10.24 -14.88
N ALA A 520 24.52 10.77 -16.10
CA ALA A 520 23.38 10.96 -16.98
C ALA A 520 22.85 9.62 -17.53
N GLY A 521 23.73 8.65 -17.80
CA GLY A 521 23.38 7.30 -18.23
C GLY A 521 22.65 6.48 -17.18
N GLU A 522 22.98 6.64 -15.88
CA GLU A 522 22.21 6.03 -14.78
C GLU A 522 20.77 6.55 -14.76
N ALA A 523 20.59 7.87 -14.90
CA ALA A 523 19.26 8.48 -14.99
C ALA A 523 18.51 8.06 -16.25
N ALA A 524 19.20 7.97 -17.40
CA ALA A 524 18.60 7.54 -18.66
C ALA A 524 18.09 6.10 -18.57
N GLY A 525 18.90 5.17 -18.03
CA GLY A 525 18.49 3.78 -17.84
C GLY A 525 17.27 3.63 -16.92
N ILE A 526 17.25 4.38 -15.80
CA ILE A 526 16.09 4.41 -14.90
C ILE A 526 14.87 5.01 -15.61
N ALA A 527 15.04 6.15 -16.29
CA ALA A 527 13.94 6.86 -16.96
C ALA A 527 13.30 6.02 -18.07
N ILE A 528 14.08 5.26 -18.85
CA ILE A 528 13.55 4.32 -19.85
C ILE A 528 12.65 3.29 -19.17
N GLY A 529 13.08 2.74 -18.03
CA GLY A 529 12.26 1.82 -17.24
C GLY A 529 11.01 2.46 -16.66
N MET A 530 11.04 3.74 -16.28
CA MET A 530 9.88 4.48 -15.79
C MET A 530 8.84 4.75 -16.90
N VAL A 531 9.28 5.03 -18.13
CA VAL A 531 8.37 5.20 -19.27
C VAL A 531 7.71 3.87 -19.67
N LEU A 532 8.48 2.77 -19.61
CA LEU A 532 8.09 1.43 -20.02
C LEU A 532 7.66 0.52 -18.83
N VAL A 533 7.13 1.10 -17.76
CA VAL A 533 6.71 0.30 -16.59
C VAL A 533 5.64 -0.72 -17.02
N GLY A 534 5.90 -1.99 -16.72
CA GLY A 534 4.96 -3.07 -16.98
C GLY A 534 4.73 -3.43 -18.44
N THR A 535 5.53 -2.93 -19.40
CA THR A 535 5.42 -3.32 -20.84
C THR A 535 6.57 -4.22 -21.31
N GLY A 536 7.41 -4.72 -20.38
CA GLY A 536 8.62 -5.46 -20.72
C GLY A 536 8.41 -6.74 -21.53
N ALA A 537 7.27 -7.43 -21.35
CA ALA A 537 6.96 -8.65 -22.08
C ALA A 537 6.63 -8.40 -23.57
N GLU A 538 6.06 -7.24 -23.89
CA GLU A 538 5.67 -6.87 -25.25
C GLU A 538 6.85 -6.31 -26.06
N LEU A 539 7.80 -5.66 -25.38
CA LEU A 539 8.93 -4.94 -25.98
C LEU A 539 10.27 -5.69 -25.79
N GLY A 540 10.29 -6.98 -26.12
CA GLY A 540 11.47 -7.84 -25.95
C GLY A 540 12.73 -7.37 -26.68
N GLU A 541 12.58 -6.65 -27.81
CA GLU A 541 13.72 -6.09 -28.55
C GLU A 541 14.46 -5.01 -27.75
N ILE A 542 13.72 -4.08 -27.12
CA ILE A 542 14.29 -3.02 -26.29
C ILE A 542 14.96 -3.60 -25.06
N VAL A 543 14.35 -4.62 -24.46
CA VAL A 543 14.94 -5.36 -23.33
C VAL A 543 16.27 -5.99 -23.72
N ALA A 544 16.35 -6.63 -24.89
CA ALA A 544 17.58 -7.24 -25.39
C ALA A 544 18.67 -6.20 -25.67
N GLU A 545 18.30 -5.06 -26.28
CA GLU A 545 19.22 -3.95 -26.56
C GLU A 545 19.84 -3.38 -25.28
N LEU A 546 19.01 -3.07 -24.28
CA LEU A 546 19.46 -2.56 -22.99
C LEU A 546 20.39 -3.53 -22.26
N LYS A 547 20.08 -4.83 -22.30
CA LYS A 547 20.94 -5.86 -21.70
C LYS A 547 22.29 -5.98 -22.39
N ASN A 548 22.30 -5.94 -23.72
CA ASN A 548 23.54 -5.98 -24.48
C ASN A 548 24.39 -4.76 -24.15
N TYR A 549 23.77 -3.58 -24.07
CA TYR A 549 24.45 -2.37 -23.65
C TYR A 549 25.03 -2.47 -22.23
N ALA A 550 24.27 -3.01 -21.27
CA ALA A 550 24.76 -3.23 -19.91
C ALA A 550 26.00 -4.16 -19.86
N ARG A 551 26.09 -5.16 -20.75
CA ARG A 551 27.26 -6.06 -20.87
C ARG A 551 28.46 -5.39 -21.54
N GLU A 552 28.24 -4.39 -22.38
CA GLU A 552 29.30 -3.65 -23.09
C GLU A 552 29.91 -2.54 -22.24
N THR A 553 29.08 -1.85 -21.45
CA THR A 553 29.54 -0.74 -20.61
C THR A 553 30.43 -1.19 -19.45
N THR A 554 31.37 -0.33 -19.06
CA THR A 554 32.23 -0.56 -17.88
C THR A 554 31.77 0.26 -16.66
N HIS A 555 30.81 1.16 -16.85
CA HIS A 555 30.33 2.06 -15.81
C HIS A 555 29.24 1.39 -14.96
N GLU A 556 29.58 1.02 -13.73
CA GLU A 556 28.67 0.39 -12.76
C GLU A 556 27.34 1.13 -12.56
N LYS A 557 27.36 2.48 -12.60
CA LYS A 557 26.16 3.32 -12.48
C LYS A 557 25.18 3.13 -13.64
N ILE A 558 25.71 3.02 -14.86
CA ILE A 558 24.91 2.79 -16.05
C ILE A 558 24.31 1.38 -15.99
N ILE A 559 25.11 0.38 -15.64
CA ILE A 559 24.65 -1.00 -15.44
C ILE A 559 23.54 -1.04 -14.38
N ARG A 560 23.70 -0.36 -13.25
CA ARG A 560 22.66 -0.26 -12.21
C ARG A 560 21.40 0.42 -12.72
N GLY A 561 21.54 1.53 -13.44
CA GLY A 561 20.42 2.25 -14.02
C GLY A 561 19.61 1.39 -14.98
N VAL A 562 20.30 0.66 -15.86
CA VAL A 562 19.68 -0.31 -16.79
C VAL A 562 19.07 -1.49 -16.04
N ALA A 563 19.77 -2.08 -15.06
CA ALA A 563 19.27 -3.21 -14.28
C ALA A 563 17.99 -2.86 -13.51
N MET A 564 17.93 -1.65 -12.93
CA MET A 564 16.70 -1.12 -12.33
C MET A 564 15.64 -0.81 -13.38
N GLY A 565 16.02 -0.27 -14.55
CA GLY A 565 15.11 -0.04 -15.66
C GLY A 565 14.40 -1.31 -16.12
N LEU A 566 15.15 -2.41 -16.29
CA LEU A 566 14.61 -3.75 -16.60
C LEU A 566 13.69 -4.29 -15.51
N ALA A 567 14.02 -4.03 -14.24
CA ALA A 567 13.16 -4.39 -13.11
C ALA A 567 11.82 -3.64 -13.15
N LEU A 568 11.83 -2.35 -13.48
CA LEU A 568 10.62 -1.53 -13.63
C LEU A 568 9.74 -2.01 -14.81
N MET A 569 10.36 -2.41 -15.92
CA MET A 569 9.65 -2.98 -17.08
C MET A 569 8.93 -4.30 -16.75
N SER A 570 9.39 -5.01 -15.73
CA SER A 570 8.82 -6.29 -15.27
C SER A 570 7.60 -6.12 -14.34
N PHE A 571 7.22 -4.89 -13.98
CA PHE A 571 6.12 -4.63 -13.04
C PHE A 571 4.80 -5.28 -13.45
N GLY A 572 4.18 -6.06 -12.57
CA GLY A 572 2.87 -6.71 -12.82
C GLY A 572 2.86 -7.78 -13.93
N GLN A 573 4.02 -8.19 -14.43
CA GLN A 573 4.12 -9.19 -15.50
C GLN A 573 4.06 -10.64 -15.01
N GLU A 574 4.31 -10.90 -13.71
CA GLU A 574 4.29 -12.25 -13.10
C GLU A 574 5.10 -13.27 -13.93
N GLU A 575 4.49 -14.37 -14.35
CA GLU A 575 5.12 -15.48 -15.11
C GLU A 575 5.77 -15.01 -16.42
N ASN A 576 5.24 -13.97 -17.08
CA ASN A 576 5.80 -13.44 -18.33
C ASN A 576 7.21 -12.86 -18.14
N ALA A 577 7.59 -12.47 -16.92
CA ALA A 577 8.90 -11.91 -16.62
C ALA A 577 9.94 -12.98 -16.23
N ASP A 578 9.53 -14.24 -16.02
CA ASP A 578 10.41 -15.28 -15.45
C ASP A 578 11.63 -15.57 -16.32
N ALA A 579 11.47 -15.57 -17.65
CA ALA A 579 12.58 -15.77 -18.58
C ALA A 579 13.66 -14.68 -18.47
N LEU A 580 13.23 -13.40 -18.36
CA LEU A 580 14.14 -12.27 -18.16
C LEU A 580 14.82 -12.35 -16.80
N ILE A 581 14.06 -12.67 -15.75
CA ILE A 581 14.55 -12.79 -14.38
C ILE A 581 15.64 -13.86 -14.30
N GLU A 582 15.41 -15.05 -14.86
CA GLU A 582 16.36 -16.15 -14.76
C GLU A 582 17.67 -15.86 -15.50
N GLU A 583 17.59 -15.19 -16.65
CA GLU A 583 18.78 -14.74 -17.37
C GLU A 583 19.57 -13.70 -16.57
N MET A 584 18.90 -12.71 -15.97
CA MET A 584 19.56 -11.71 -15.13
C MET A 584 20.17 -12.31 -13.85
N ARG A 585 19.52 -13.32 -13.25
CA ARG A 585 20.02 -14.04 -12.07
C ARG A 585 21.25 -14.89 -12.37
N SER A 586 21.31 -15.45 -13.57
CA SER A 586 22.44 -16.27 -14.03
C SER A 586 23.63 -15.43 -14.52
N ASP A 587 23.46 -14.09 -14.60
CA ASP A 587 24.53 -13.20 -15.06
C ASP A 587 25.70 -13.13 -14.07
N ARG A 588 26.91 -12.96 -14.62
CA ARG A 588 28.15 -12.89 -13.85
C ARG A 588 28.24 -11.59 -13.05
N ASP A 589 27.68 -10.50 -13.58
CA ASP A 589 27.71 -9.19 -12.92
C ASP A 589 26.77 -9.16 -11.69
N PRO A 590 27.29 -8.89 -10.48
CA PRO A 590 26.46 -8.71 -9.28
C PRO A 590 25.40 -7.62 -9.41
N VAL A 591 25.64 -6.55 -10.18
CA VAL A 591 24.68 -5.43 -10.34
C VAL A 591 23.48 -5.86 -11.17
N MET A 592 23.68 -6.72 -12.18
CA MET A 592 22.59 -7.33 -12.94
C MET A 592 21.78 -8.28 -12.05
N ARG A 593 22.44 -9.11 -11.23
CA ARG A 593 21.75 -9.98 -10.26
C ARG A 593 20.99 -9.18 -9.19
N TYR A 594 21.49 -8.00 -8.82
CA TYR A 594 20.83 -7.07 -7.92
C TYR A 594 19.52 -6.55 -8.53
N GLY A 595 19.57 -6.08 -9.79
CA GLY A 595 18.37 -5.70 -10.54
C GLY A 595 17.39 -6.87 -10.69
N ALA A 596 17.89 -8.09 -10.83
CA ALA A 596 17.04 -9.28 -10.92
C ALA A 596 16.18 -9.52 -9.66
N GLN A 597 16.70 -9.21 -8.46
CA GLN A 597 15.90 -9.31 -7.23
C GLN A 597 14.77 -8.28 -7.19
N TYR A 598 15.03 -7.06 -7.67
CA TYR A 598 13.99 -6.04 -7.82
C TYR A 598 13.00 -6.39 -8.94
N ALA A 599 13.44 -7.06 -10.01
CA ALA A 599 12.57 -7.55 -11.08
C ALA A 599 11.59 -8.60 -10.54
N VAL A 600 12.06 -9.56 -9.73
CA VAL A 600 11.18 -10.52 -9.00
C VAL A 600 10.21 -9.77 -8.09
N ALA A 601 10.70 -8.82 -7.30
CA ALA A 601 9.89 -8.06 -6.34
C ALA A 601 8.76 -7.25 -7.02
N LEU A 602 9.05 -6.62 -8.16
CA LEU A 602 8.10 -5.80 -8.91
C LEU A 602 7.17 -6.65 -9.80
N ALA A 603 7.66 -7.74 -10.37
CA ALA A 603 6.85 -8.65 -11.17
C ALA A 603 5.77 -9.35 -10.34
N TYR A 604 6.12 -9.77 -9.12
CA TYR A 604 5.22 -10.47 -8.19
C TYR A 604 4.68 -9.56 -7.07
N CYS A 605 4.67 -8.25 -7.27
CA CYS A 605 4.25 -7.27 -6.27
C CYS A 605 2.80 -7.53 -5.82
N GLY A 606 2.60 -7.83 -4.53
CA GLY A 606 1.25 -8.07 -3.97
C GLY A 606 0.56 -9.35 -4.41
N THR A 607 1.28 -10.31 -4.97
CA THR A 607 0.73 -11.63 -5.36
C THR A 607 0.84 -12.66 -4.24
N GLY A 608 1.83 -12.54 -3.35
CA GLY A 608 2.11 -13.56 -2.33
C GLY A 608 2.59 -14.91 -2.89
N SER A 609 3.13 -14.95 -4.10
CA SER A 609 3.59 -16.18 -4.75
C SER A 609 4.73 -16.87 -3.98
N ASN A 610 4.53 -18.16 -3.68
CA ASN A 610 5.55 -19.00 -3.03
C ASN A 610 6.80 -19.19 -3.92
N LYS A 611 6.65 -19.19 -5.25
CA LYS A 611 7.77 -19.28 -6.21
C LYS A 611 8.72 -18.09 -6.01
N ALA A 612 8.18 -16.88 -6.00
CA ALA A 612 8.95 -15.65 -5.80
C ALA A 612 9.61 -15.61 -4.41
N ILE A 613 8.88 -15.98 -3.35
CA ILE A 613 9.42 -16.03 -1.99
C ILE A 613 10.60 -17.00 -1.89
N ARG A 614 10.48 -18.20 -2.50
CA ARG A 614 11.56 -19.19 -2.53
C ARG A 614 12.80 -18.67 -3.26
N ILE A 615 12.61 -18.00 -4.39
CA ILE A 615 13.70 -17.40 -5.17
C ILE A 615 14.44 -16.34 -4.34
N LEU A 616 13.69 -15.42 -3.72
CA LEU A 616 14.26 -14.35 -2.90
C LEU A 616 14.97 -14.89 -1.65
N LEU A 617 14.36 -15.81 -0.91
CA LEU A 617 14.98 -16.42 0.28
C LEU A 617 16.24 -17.21 -0.07
N HIS A 618 16.24 -17.92 -1.20
CA HIS A 618 17.44 -18.60 -1.69
C HIS A 618 18.54 -17.59 -2.01
N ALA A 619 18.24 -16.54 -2.79
CA ALA A 619 19.22 -15.51 -3.16
C ALA A 619 19.79 -14.77 -1.93
N ALA A 620 18.97 -14.55 -0.89
CA ALA A 620 19.39 -13.90 0.36
C ALA A 620 20.48 -14.68 1.13
N VAL A 621 20.56 -16.01 0.93
CA VAL A 621 21.53 -16.88 1.61
C VAL A 621 22.66 -17.32 0.66
N SER A 622 22.33 -17.66 -0.59
CA SER A 622 23.24 -18.32 -1.53
C SER A 622 24.19 -17.37 -2.25
N ASP A 623 23.77 -16.15 -2.58
CA ASP A 623 24.61 -15.22 -3.35
C ASP A 623 25.82 -14.77 -2.52
N VAL A 624 26.90 -14.38 -3.19
CA VAL A 624 28.14 -13.91 -2.55
C VAL A 624 28.09 -12.39 -2.32
N SER A 625 27.34 -11.65 -3.16
CA SER A 625 27.23 -10.20 -3.09
C SER A 625 26.24 -9.75 -2.01
N ASP A 626 26.68 -8.84 -1.15
CA ASP A 626 25.87 -8.28 -0.07
C ASP A 626 24.73 -7.38 -0.58
N ASP A 627 24.91 -6.73 -1.72
CA ASP A 627 23.87 -5.91 -2.36
C ASP A 627 22.70 -6.79 -2.83
N VAL A 628 23.01 -7.93 -3.46
CA VAL A 628 22.01 -8.90 -3.93
C VAL A 628 21.25 -9.50 -2.75
N ARG A 629 21.96 -9.86 -1.67
CA ARG A 629 21.34 -10.36 -0.43
C ARG A 629 20.38 -9.35 0.18
N SER A 630 20.79 -8.08 0.22
CA SER A 630 19.97 -6.99 0.74
C SER A 630 18.71 -6.78 -0.09
N ALA A 631 18.85 -6.71 -1.41
CA ALA A 631 17.73 -6.55 -2.33
C ALA A 631 16.73 -7.70 -2.22
N ALA A 632 17.22 -8.94 -2.09
CA ALA A 632 16.36 -10.11 -1.96
C ALA A 632 15.46 -10.05 -0.71
N VAL A 633 16.00 -9.64 0.44
CA VAL A 633 15.23 -9.50 1.68
C VAL A 633 14.23 -8.34 1.61
N VAL A 634 14.63 -7.20 1.04
CA VAL A 634 13.69 -6.08 0.83
C VAL A 634 12.59 -6.44 -0.16
N GLY A 635 12.90 -7.25 -1.18
CA GLY A 635 11.94 -7.76 -2.16
C GLY A 635 10.76 -8.52 -1.54
N LEU A 636 10.96 -9.19 -0.40
CA LEU A 636 9.88 -9.88 0.33
C LEU A 636 8.76 -8.91 0.73
N ALA A 637 9.09 -7.66 1.08
CA ALA A 637 8.10 -6.66 1.46
C ALA A 637 7.20 -6.26 0.27
N PHE A 638 7.73 -6.23 -0.96
CA PHE A 638 6.95 -5.97 -2.17
C PHE A 638 6.07 -7.16 -2.54
N VAL A 639 6.56 -8.39 -2.46
CA VAL A 639 5.75 -9.57 -2.80
C VAL A 639 4.60 -9.77 -1.81
N LEU A 640 4.82 -9.45 -0.52
CA LEU A 640 3.89 -9.72 0.57
C LEU A 640 3.14 -8.48 1.09
N PHE A 641 3.17 -7.32 0.43
CA PHE A 641 2.55 -6.10 0.99
C PHE A 641 1.04 -6.23 1.25
N LYS A 642 0.32 -7.12 0.52
CA LYS A 642 -1.11 -7.41 0.77
C LYS A 642 -1.33 -8.24 2.04
N THR A 643 -0.35 -9.04 2.46
CA THR A 643 -0.37 -9.88 3.68
C THR A 643 0.81 -9.52 4.59
N PRO A 644 0.84 -8.30 5.14
CA PRO A 644 2.03 -7.74 5.79
C PRO A 644 2.45 -8.51 7.06
N GLU A 645 1.52 -9.19 7.73
CA GLU A 645 1.77 -10.00 8.94
C GLU A 645 2.74 -11.16 8.72
N ARG A 646 2.86 -11.67 7.49
CA ARG A 646 3.79 -12.76 7.15
C ARG A 646 5.24 -12.31 7.06
N VAL A 647 5.50 -11.02 6.79
CA VAL A 647 6.86 -10.50 6.58
C VAL A 647 7.71 -10.58 7.85
N PRO A 648 7.26 -10.08 9.03
CA PRO A 648 8.01 -10.24 10.27
C PRO A 648 8.30 -11.71 10.62
N GLN A 649 7.37 -12.62 10.34
CA GLN A 649 7.53 -14.05 10.61
C GLN A 649 8.69 -14.64 9.79
N LEU A 650 8.75 -14.36 8.49
CA LEU A 650 9.81 -14.84 7.59
C LEU A 650 11.18 -14.21 7.90
N VAL A 651 11.18 -12.93 8.26
CA VAL A 651 12.40 -12.14 8.46
C VAL A 651 12.97 -12.29 9.88
N SER A 652 12.21 -12.83 10.83
CA SER A 652 12.64 -13.04 12.22
C SER A 652 13.97 -13.78 12.36
N LEU A 653 14.24 -14.79 11.52
CA LEU A 653 15.51 -15.52 11.50
C LEU A 653 16.63 -14.73 10.79
N LEU A 654 16.27 -13.90 9.80
CA LEU A 654 17.21 -13.12 9.00
C LEU A 654 17.75 -11.91 9.77
N ILE A 655 16.96 -11.33 10.68
CA ILE A 655 17.39 -10.20 11.51
C ILE A 655 18.50 -10.59 12.50
N GLU A 656 18.59 -11.87 12.86
CA GLU A 656 19.64 -12.41 13.72
C GLU A 656 20.90 -12.85 12.94
N SER A 657 20.91 -12.66 11.61
CA SER A 657 22.03 -13.03 10.76
C SER A 657 23.32 -12.30 11.14
N PHE A 658 24.46 -12.98 10.97
CA PHE A 658 25.77 -12.37 11.19
C PHE A 658 26.06 -11.24 10.18
N ASN A 659 25.46 -11.32 8.98
CA ASN A 659 25.67 -10.35 7.92
C ASN A 659 24.88 -9.06 8.20
N PRO A 660 25.54 -7.90 8.42
CA PRO A 660 24.83 -6.69 8.75
C PRO A 660 24.00 -6.13 7.59
N HIS A 661 24.34 -6.43 6.33
CA HIS A 661 23.53 -6.05 5.16
C HIS A 661 22.14 -6.71 5.20
N VAL A 662 22.10 -7.99 5.56
CA VAL A 662 20.86 -8.75 5.75
C VAL A 662 20.07 -8.21 6.95
N ARG A 663 20.73 -7.84 8.05
CA ARG A 663 20.05 -7.22 9.22
C ARG A 663 19.44 -5.86 8.87
N TYR A 664 20.17 -5.02 8.14
CA TYR A 664 19.66 -3.73 7.64
C TYR A 664 18.43 -3.92 6.74
N ALA A 665 18.55 -4.80 5.74
CA ALA A 665 17.47 -5.11 4.81
C ALA A 665 16.23 -5.67 5.53
N SER A 666 16.44 -6.51 6.55
CA SER A 666 15.39 -7.04 7.42
C SER A 666 14.62 -5.94 8.13
N CYS A 667 15.33 -4.95 8.70
CA CYS A 667 14.71 -3.80 9.36
C CYS A 667 13.85 -2.97 8.39
N MET A 668 14.36 -2.76 7.17
CA MET A 668 13.66 -2.00 6.12
C MET A 668 12.44 -2.76 5.59
N ALA A 669 12.55 -4.07 5.38
CA ALA A 669 11.46 -4.91 4.90
C ALA A 669 10.27 -4.92 5.88
N VAL A 670 10.56 -5.08 7.19
CA VAL A 670 9.54 -4.99 8.24
C VAL A 670 8.92 -3.60 8.29
N GLY A 671 9.74 -2.54 8.19
CA GLY A 671 9.26 -1.15 8.17
C GLY A 671 8.31 -0.84 7.01
N ILE A 672 8.65 -1.30 5.81
CA ILE A 672 7.84 -1.12 4.59
C ILE A 672 6.54 -1.92 4.68
N ALA A 673 6.60 -3.19 5.08
CA ALA A 673 5.44 -4.07 5.14
C ALA A 673 4.44 -3.60 6.21
N MET A 674 4.93 -3.21 7.39
CA MET A 674 4.11 -2.84 8.54
C MET A 674 3.89 -1.32 8.65
N ALA A 675 4.08 -0.57 7.57
CA ALA A 675 3.95 0.88 7.57
C ALA A 675 2.56 1.35 8.02
N GLY A 676 2.51 2.28 8.99
CA GLY A 676 1.27 2.86 9.51
C GLY A 676 0.37 1.91 10.31
N THR A 677 0.79 0.67 10.59
CA THR A 677 0.00 -0.29 11.39
C THR A 677 0.13 -0.06 12.90
N GLY A 678 1.31 0.36 13.37
CA GLY A 678 1.62 0.50 14.80
C GLY A 678 1.81 -0.83 15.53
N ASP A 679 2.08 -1.93 14.83
CA ASP A 679 2.23 -3.25 15.45
C ASP A 679 3.32 -3.30 16.54
N ALA A 680 2.98 -3.89 17.69
CA ALA A 680 3.85 -3.93 18.85
C ALA A 680 4.95 -4.99 18.73
N ASP A 681 4.65 -6.12 18.09
CA ASP A 681 5.56 -7.25 17.95
C ASP A 681 6.70 -6.91 16.98
N SER A 682 6.35 -6.28 15.85
CA SER A 682 7.32 -5.76 14.87
C SER A 682 8.25 -4.70 15.48
N VAL A 683 7.73 -3.82 16.35
CA VAL A 683 8.58 -2.85 17.06
C VAL A 683 9.51 -3.54 18.05
N ALA A 684 9.01 -4.52 18.81
CA ALA A 684 9.82 -5.27 19.76
C ALA A 684 10.97 -6.02 19.06
N MET A 685 10.75 -6.48 17.83
CA MET A 685 11.78 -7.07 16.97
C MET A 685 12.86 -6.05 16.54
N LEU A 686 12.48 -4.80 16.25
CA LEU A 686 13.43 -3.76 15.82
C LEU A 686 14.16 -3.05 16.98
N GLU A 687 13.59 -3.06 18.19
CA GLU A 687 14.20 -2.47 19.39
C GLU A 687 15.68 -2.88 19.61
N PRO A 688 16.07 -4.18 19.58
CA PRO A 688 17.47 -4.57 19.74
C PRO A 688 18.39 -4.09 18.60
N MET A 689 17.85 -3.88 17.39
CA MET A 689 18.63 -3.41 16.23
C MET A 689 19.01 -1.92 16.32
N LEU A 690 18.33 -1.15 17.18
CA LEU A 690 18.69 0.24 17.45
C LEU A 690 20.07 0.36 18.14
N ASP A 691 20.47 -0.68 18.87
CA ASP A 691 21.74 -0.75 19.60
C ASP A 691 22.76 -1.70 18.89
N ASP A 692 22.50 -2.09 17.64
CA ASP A 692 23.43 -2.91 16.85
C ASP A 692 24.81 -2.25 16.74
N MET A 693 25.87 -3.05 16.69
CA MET A 693 27.24 -2.55 16.56
C MET A 693 27.46 -1.79 15.24
N THR A 694 26.70 -2.12 14.20
CA THR A 694 26.86 -1.59 12.84
C THR A 694 26.02 -0.36 12.58
N ASP A 695 26.67 0.69 12.09
CA ASP A 695 26.07 2.02 11.96
C ASP A 695 24.86 2.10 11.03
N TYR A 696 24.92 1.42 9.87
CA TYR A 696 23.85 1.45 8.89
C TYR A 696 22.68 0.54 9.28
N VAL A 697 22.91 -0.52 10.06
CA VAL A 697 21.82 -1.32 10.65
C VAL A 697 20.99 -0.45 11.60
N ARG A 698 21.65 0.35 12.46
CA ARG A 698 20.95 1.32 13.31
C ARG A 698 20.16 2.35 12.50
N GLN A 699 20.69 2.81 11.36
CA GLN A 699 19.97 3.69 10.44
C GLN A 699 18.69 3.02 9.91
N GLY A 700 18.78 1.77 9.43
CA GLY A 700 17.62 1.01 8.94
C GLY A 700 16.60 0.72 10.04
N ALA A 701 17.04 0.39 11.25
CA ALA A 701 16.17 0.18 12.40
C ALA A 701 15.40 1.45 12.79
N LEU A 702 16.06 2.61 12.79
CA LEU A 702 15.42 3.91 13.04
C LEU A 702 14.36 4.22 11.97
N MET A 703 14.73 4.09 10.69
CA MET A 703 13.82 4.38 9.57
C MET A 703 12.64 3.41 9.53
N GLY A 704 12.89 2.11 9.73
CA GLY A 704 11.84 1.08 9.76
C GLY A 704 10.87 1.29 10.93
N THR A 705 11.38 1.60 12.12
CA THR A 705 10.53 1.95 13.28
C THR A 705 9.70 3.22 13.02
N ALA A 706 10.27 4.22 12.33
CA ALA A 706 9.54 5.43 11.96
C ALA A 706 8.41 5.17 10.95
N MET A 707 8.59 4.24 10.01
CA MET A 707 7.54 3.82 9.07
C MET A 707 6.38 3.11 9.77
N ILE A 708 6.66 2.21 10.73
CA ILE A 708 5.62 1.52 11.51
C ILE A 708 4.78 2.53 12.30
N TYR A 709 5.42 3.56 12.86
CA TYR A 709 4.78 4.61 13.66
C TYR A 709 4.20 5.79 12.85
N MET A 710 4.21 5.71 11.52
CA MET A 710 3.62 6.73 10.67
C MET A 710 2.12 6.91 10.99
N GLN A 711 1.68 8.16 11.17
CA GLN A 711 0.29 8.54 11.52
C GLN A 711 -0.29 7.98 12.84
N GLN A 712 0.52 7.29 13.66
CA GLN A 712 0.07 6.74 14.93
C GLN A 712 0.05 7.81 16.05
N SER A 713 -0.86 7.67 17.00
CA SER A 713 -1.02 8.62 18.12
C SER A 713 -0.01 8.35 19.25
N ASP A 714 0.20 9.35 20.11
CA ASP A 714 1.09 9.24 21.28
C ASP A 714 0.65 8.16 22.30
N THR A 715 -0.59 7.68 22.21
CA THR A 715 -1.13 6.65 23.11
C THR A 715 -0.86 5.22 22.64
N CYS A 716 -0.47 5.05 21.38
CA CYS A 716 -0.17 3.75 20.80
C CYS A 716 1.02 3.08 21.52
N ASN A 717 0.94 1.75 21.64
CA ASN A 717 1.91 0.86 22.29
C ASN A 717 2.36 1.34 23.68
N GLY A 718 1.44 1.82 24.52
CA GLY A 718 1.74 2.23 25.89
C GLY A 718 2.66 3.45 26.01
N ARG A 719 2.61 4.38 25.03
CA ARG A 719 3.48 5.57 24.88
C ARG A 719 4.92 5.29 24.46
N LYS A 720 5.22 4.09 23.95
CA LYS A 720 6.54 3.80 23.34
C LYS A 720 6.87 4.77 22.20
N ILE A 721 5.89 5.18 21.39
CA ILE A 721 6.07 6.17 20.31
C ILE A 721 6.67 7.48 20.84
N ARG A 722 6.20 7.96 21.98
CA ARG A 722 6.73 9.18 22.59
C ARG A 722 8.20 9.03 22.96
N SER A 723 8.56 7.90 23.58
CA SER A 723 9.96 7.61 23.91
C SER A 723 10.84 7.52 22.66
N PHE A 724 10.31 6.95 21.57
CA PHE A 724 11.00 6.89 20.29
C PHE A 724 11.18 8.29 19.68
N ARG A 725 10.15 9.14 19.69
CA ARG A 725 10.23 10.55 19.26
C ARG A 725 11.29 11.33 20.05
N GLU A 726 11.34 11.15 21.37
CA GLU A 726 12.36 11.78 22.22
C GLU A 726 13.78 11.30 21.85
N LYS A 727 13.96 9.99 21.57
CA LYS A 727 15.24 9.44 21.08
C LYS A 727 15.67 10.04 19.74
N ILE A 728 14.81 10.07 18.72
CA ILE A 728 15.18 10.60 17.40
C ILE A 728 15.50 12.09 17.43
N TYR A 729 14.93 12.87 18.36
CA TYR A 729 15.28 14.28 18.54
C TYR A 729 16.63 14.48 19.27
N ALA A 730 17.04 13.53 20.12
CA ALA A 730 18.30 13.62 20.87
C ALA A 730 19.53 13.22 20.03
N ILE A 731 19.43 12.16 19.22
CA ILE A 731 20.55 11.61 18.43
C ILE A 731 21.28 12.67 17.57
N PRO A 732 20.58 13.58 16.85
CA PRO A 732 21.24 14.63 16.06
C PRO A 732 21.98 15.68 16.89
N SER A 733 21.74 15.79 18.19
CA SER A 733 22.50 16.66 19.11
C SER A 733 23.70 15.94 19.76
N GLU A 734 23.64 14.62 19.89
CA GLU A 734 24.64 13.85 20.61
C GLU A 734 25.93 13.61 19.83
N LYS A 735 27.09 13.67 20.51
CA LYS A 735 28.42 13.60 19.88
C LYS A 735 28.85 12.18 19.50
N HIS A 736 28.49 11.19 20.30
CA HIS A 736 29.05 9.83 20.24
C HIS A 736 28.49 8.98 19.10
N HIS A 737 27.29 9.27 18.59
CA HIS A 737 26.74 8.55 17.44
C HIS A 737 27.47 8.88 16.13
N SER A 738 27.50 7.91 15.22
CA SER A 738 28.10 8.07 13.89
C SER A 738 27.23 8.92 12.96
N ILE A 739 27.78 9.28 11.79
CA ILE A 739 27.09 10.15 10.81
C ILE A 739 25.88 9.42 10.20
N LEU A 740 25.99 8.13 9.89
CA LEU A 740 24.90 7.33 9.31
C LEU A 740 23.74 7.14 10.29
N THR A 741 24.04 6.83 11.57
CA THR A 741 22.99 6.77 12.61
C THR A 741 22.28 8.11 12.77
N LYS A 742 23.00 9.24 12.68
CA LYS A 742 22.38 10.58 12.69
C LYS A 742 21.53 10.83 11.45
N MET A 743 22.00 10.44 10.27
CA MET A 743 21.21 10.53 9.04
C MET A 743 19.90 9.75 9.17
N GLY A 744 19.96 8.51 9.68
CA GLY A 744 18.77 7.71 9.97
C GLY A 744 17.81 8.39 10.95
N ALA A 745 18.31 8.97 12.03
CA ALA A 745 17.49 9.70 12.99
C ALA A 745 16.85 10.95 12.38
N ILE A 746 17.58 11.69 11.55
CA ILE A 746 17.09 12.90 10.85
C ILE A 746 15.98 12.52 9.86
N LEU A 747 16.22 11.54 8.99
CA LEU A 747 15.21 11.06 8.03
C LEU A 747 13.97 10.49 8.74
N SER A 748 14.16 9.80 9.87
CA SER A 748 13.07 9.26 10.69
C SER A 748 12.13 10.35 11.23
N GLN A 749 12.65 11.54 11.55
CA GLN A 749 11.82 12.69 11.94
C GLN A 749 10.92 13.16 10.79
N GLY A 750 11.38 13.06 9.55
CA GLY A 750 10.60 13.43 8.37
C GLY A 750 9.57 12.36 7.99
N ILE A 751 9.97 11.09 8.03
CA ILE A 751 9.11 9.94 7.70
C ILE A 751 7.92 9.85 8.67
N ILE A 752 8.13 9.99 9.98
CA ILE A 752 7.06 9.84 10.98
C ILE A 752 5.99 10.95 10.89
N ASP A 753 6.40 12.15 10.47
CA ASP A 753 5.55 13.36 10.39
C ASP A 753 5.26 13.78 8.94
N ALA A 754 5.34 12.84 7.99
CA ALA A 754 5.19 13.09 6.57
C ALA A 754 3.85 13.75 6.18
N GLY A 755 3.90 14.73 5.27
CA GLY A 755 2.73 15.46 4.77
C GLY A 755 1.91 16.15 5.86
N GLY A 756 2.59 16.74 6.85
CA GLY A 756 1.93 17.36 8.00
C GLY A 756 1.16 16.39 8.89
N ARG A 757 1.63 15.12 8.97
CA ARG A 757 1.00 13.99 9.69
C ARG A 757 -0.31 13.50 9.06
N ASN A 758 -0.45 13.68 7.74
CA ASN A 758 -1.62 13.29 6.97
C ASN A 758 -1.31 12.31 5.83
N CYS A 759 -0.03 11.98 5.58
CA CYS A 759 0.39 11.01 4.56
C CYS A 759 0.91 9.71 5.18
N SER A 760 0.65 8.59 4.51
CA SER A 760 1.12 7.26 4.89
C SER A 760 1.81 6.58 3.71
N LEU A 761 2.79 5.73 3.98
CA LEU A 761 3.35 4.81 2.99
C LEU A 761 2.31 3.74 2.69
N ILE A 762 1.82 3.69 1.44
CA ILE A 762 0.81 2.72 0.99
C ILE A 762 1.16 2.26 -0.42
N LEU A 763 1.35 0.95 -0.61
CA LEU A 763 1.65 0.34 -1.92
C LEU A 763 0.40 -0.11 -2.71
N GLY A 764 -0.74 -0.23 -2.04
CA GLY A 764 -2.01 -0.66 -2.64
C GLY A 764 -3.08 0.42 -2.64
N SER A 765 -3.94 0.41 -3.65
CA SER A 765 -5.21 1.15 -3.64
C SER A 765 -6.20 0.53 -2.64
N ARG A 766 -7.23 1.29 -2.29
CA ARG A 766 -8.39 0.80 -1.53
C ARG A 766 -9.03 -0.45 -2.15
N ASN A 767 -9.03 -0.52 -3.48
CA ASN A 767 -9.65 -1.60 -4.26
C ASN A 767 -8.75 -2.85 -4.40
N GLY A 768 -7.56 -2.87 -3.79
CA GLY A 768 -6.66 -4.02 -3.84
C GLY A 768 -5.70 -4.06 -5.03
N PHE A 769 -5.75 -3.06 -5.91
CA PHE A 769 -4.75 -2.85 -6.96
C PHE A 769 -3.41 -2.36 -6.41
N THR A 770 -2.33 -2.70 -7.08
CA THR A 770 -0.99 -2.17 -6.83
C THR A 770 -0.86 -0.76 -7.42
N LYS A 771 -0.50 0.23 -6.59
CA LYS A 771 -0.21 1.58 -7.09
C LYS A 771 1.16 1.58 -7.78
N MET A 772 1.16 1.75 -9.09
CA MET A 772 2.38 1.77 -9.91
C MET A 772 3.37 2.83 -9.40
N SER A 773 2.93 4.08 -9.25
CA SER A 773 3.76 5.20 -8.77
C SER A 773 4.40 4.93 -7.41
N SER A 774 3.66 4.32 -6.48
CA SER A 774 4.14 4.01 -5.14
C SER A 774 5.15 2.86 -5.11
N ALA A 775 4.91 1.81 -5.90
CA ALA A 775 5.86 0.70 -6.03
C ALA A 775 7.17 1.13 -6.69
N VAL A 776 7.09 1.86 -7.81
CA VAL A 776 8.26 2.43 -8.51
C VAL A 776 9.01 3.41 -7.62
N GLY A 777 8.29 4.34 -6.97
CA GLY A 777 8.88 5.32 -6.08
C GLY A 777 9.63 4.71 -4.90
N LEU A 778 9.06 3.66 -4.29
CA LEU A 778 9.72 2.95 -3.21
C LEU A 778 10.95 2.16 -3.69
N ALA A 779 10.87 1.49 -4.83
CA ALA A 779 11.99 0.75 -5.41
C ALA A 779 13.18 1.67 -5.74
N LEU A 780 12.91 2.86 -6.28
CA LEU A 780 13.94 3.88 -6.55
C LEU A 780 14.46 4.53 -5.28
N TRP A 781 13.59 4.80 -4.30
CA TRP A 781 13.99 5.34 -3.00
C TRP A 781 14.99 4.44 -2.26
N LEU A 782 14.86 3.11 -2.39
CA LEU A 782 15.79 2.15 -1.81
C LEU A 782 17.21 2.22 -2.41
N GLN A 783 17.37 2.82 -3.60
CA GLN A 783 18.66 3.02 -4.27
C GLN A 783 19.49 4.18 -3.67
N HIS A 784 19.00 4.84 -2.61
CA HIS A 784 19.67 6.01 -2.02
C HIS A 784 21.09 5.74 -1.51
N TRP A 785 21.46 4.48 -1.24
CA TRP A 785 22.83 4.09 -0.87
C TRP A 785 23.83 4.41 -1.96
N HIS A 786 23.43 4.22 -3.21
CA HIS A 786 24.27 4.47 -4.36
C HIS A 786 24.12 5.90 -4.89
N TRP A 787 22.93 6.49 -4.75
CA TRP A 787 22.65 7.83 -5.25
C TRP A 787 21.66 8.60 -4.36
N TYR A 788 22.17 9.52 -3.52
CA TYR A 788 21.35 10.27 -2.55
C TYR A 788 20.17 11.08 -3.11
N PRO A 789 20.23 11.69 -4.32
CA PRO A 789 19.07 12.36 -4.90
C PRO A 789 17.83 11.47 -5.06
N MET A 790 17.97 10.14 -5.08
CA MET A 790 16.85 9.19 -5.09
C MET A 790 16.00 9.23 -3.82
N LEU A 791 16.47 9.85 -2.74
CA LEU A 791 15.67 10.07 -1.53
C LEU A 791 14.37 10.84 -1.82
N HIS A 792 14.32 11.69 -2.84
CA HIS A 792 13.10 12.44 -3.18
C HIS A 792 11.98 11.56 -3.76
N MET A 793 12.29 10.37 -4.29
CA MET A 793 11.31 9.43 -4.86
C MET A 793 10.36 8.84 -3.81
N PHE A 794 10.65 9.01 -2.51
CA PHE A 794 9.73 8.62 -1.44
C PHE A 794 8.37 9.32 -1.53
N SER A 795 8.32 10.53 -2.10
CA SER A 795 7.08 11.31 -2.26
C SER A 795 6.02 10.59 -3.10
N LEU A 796 6.44 9.73 -4.04
CA LEU A 796 5.57 8.92 -4.89
C LEU A 796 4.92 7.75 -4.14
N ALA A 797 5.48 7.37 -2.99
CA ALA A 797 4.94 6.31 -2.14
C ALA A 797 4.08 6.85 -0.97
N LEU A 798 4.08 8.18 -0.77
CA LEU A 798 3.29 8.87 0.26
C LEU A 798 1.87 9.20 -0.25
N THR A 799 0.89 8.37 0.11
CA THR A 799 -0.52 8.66 -0.17
C THR A 799 -1.18 9.40 1.01
N PRO A 800 -1.91 10.50 0.78
CA PRO A 800 -2.69 11.16 1.83
C PRO A 800 -3.86 10.30 2.28
N THR A 801 -4.03 10.14 3.60
CA THR A 801 -5.14 9.37 4.19
C THR A 801 -6.24 10.34 4.62
N VAL A 802 -7.15 10.64 3.71
CA VAL A 802 -8.21 11.63 3.90
C VAL A 802 -9.56 11.02 3.57
N THR A 803 -10.62 11.54 4.21
CA THR A 803 -11.99 11.32 3.77
C THR A 803 -12.62 12.65 3.40
N ILE A 804 -13.09 12.76 2.16
CA ILE A 804 -13.69 13.98 1.62
C ILE A 804 -15.03 13.65 1.00
N GLY A 805 -16.09 14.16 1.61
CA GLY A 805 -17.43 14.13 1.06
C GLY A 805 -17.62 15.25 0.04
N LEU A 806 -18.08 14.94 -1.17
CA LEU A 806 -18.37 15.91 -2.23
C LEU A 806 -19.83 15.83 -2.68
N ASN A 807 -20.42 16.98 -3.00
CA ASN A 807 -21.70 17.07 -3.69
C ASN A 807 -21.51 16.99 -5.22
N LYS A 808 -22.62 17.04 -5.96
CA LYS A 808 -22.68 17.05 -7.44
C LYS A 808 -21.83 18.13 -8.11
N ASP A 809 -21.59 19.25 -7.44
CA ASP A 809 -20.84 20.41 -7.96
C ASP A 809 -19.39 20.47 -7.46
N PHE A 810 -18.87 19.34 -6.94
CA PHE A 810 -17.52 19.23 -6.42
C PHE A 810 -17.22 20.18 -5.25
N LYS A 811 -18.26 20.52 -4.48
CA LYS A 811 -18.15 21.27 -3.22
C LYS A 811 -18.32 20.31 -2.04
N PHE A 812 -17.61 20.59 -0.94
CA PHE A 812 -17.72 19.75 0.25
C PHE A 812 -18.72 20.34 1.25
N PRO A 813 -19.74 19.57 1.69
CA PRO A 813 -20.66 20.01 2.73
C PRO A 813 -19.99 19.94 4.11
N LYS A 814 -20.04 21.05 4.87
CA LYS A 814 -19.39 21.14 6.20
C LYS A 814 -20.12 20.37 7.30
N LYS A 815 -21.45 20.20 7.15
CA LYS A 815 -22.33 19.53 8.14
C LYS A 815 -22.29 18.00 8.06
N PHE A 816 -21.54 17.43 7.11
CA PHE A 816 -21.37 15.98 7.00
C PHE A 816 -20.40 15.48 8.07
N GLU A 817 -20.87 14.54 8.90
CA GLU A 817 -20.11 14.00 10.04
C GLU A 817 -20.05 12.47 10.00
N ILE A 818 -18.87 11.91 10.24
CA ILE A 818 -18.66 10.46 10.32
C ILE A 818 -18.55 10.04 11.79
N GLN A 819 -19.22 8.95 12.18
CA GLN A 819 -19.14 8.43 13.54
C GLN A 819 -17.95 7.47 13.68
N CYS A 820 -17.04 7.76 14.61
CA CYS A 820 -15.93 6.88 14.99
C CYS A 820 -16.24 6.19 16.32
N ASN A 821 -16.30 4.86 16.32
CA ASN A 821 -16.63 4.03 17.49
C ASN A 821 -15.38 3.70 18.31
N SER A 822 -14.55 4.71 18.59
CA SER A 822 -13.33 4.58 19.40
C SER A 822 -13.03 5.85 20.19
N LYS A 823 -12.06 5.77 21.10
CA LYS A 823 -11.63 6.89 21.93
C LYS A 823 -10.89 7.94 21.09
N PRO A 824 -11.16 9.25 21.25
CA PRO A 824 -10.45 10.31 20.54
C PRO A 824 -8.93 10.27 20.71
N SER A 825 -8.43 9.88 21.88
CA SER A 825 -6.99 9.81 22.15
C SER A 825 -6.24 8.76 21.34
N ALA A 826 -6.94 7.71 20.87
CA ALA A 826 -6.35 6.67 20.04
C ALA A 826 -5.92 7.20 18.67
N PHE A 827 -6.62 8.21 18.14
CA PHE A 827 -6.40 8.76 16.79
C PHE A 827 -6.02 10.25 16.77
N ALA A 828 -5.82 10.86 17.94
CA ALA A 828 -5.43 12.26 18.06
C ALA A 828 -4.05 12.53 17.44
N TYR A 829 -3.87 13.74 16.91
CA TYR A 829 -2.54 14.21 16.51
C TYR A 829 -1.59 14.27 17.72
N PRO A 830 -0.31 13.91 17.54
CA PRO A 830 0.71 14.14 18.54
C PRO A 830 0.79 15.62 18.91
N ARG A 831 1.12 15.93 20.16
CA ARG A 831 1.25 17.32 20.60
C ARG A 831 2.43 17.99 19.87
N LYS A 832 2.27 19.26 19.49
CA LYS A 832 3.38 20.06 18.97
C LYS A 832 4.43 20.25 20.06
N LEU A 833 5.69 20.35 19.67
CA LEU A 833 6.79 20.60 20.60
C LEU A 833 6.68 22.04 21.13
N GLU A 834 6.72 22.19 22.46
CA GLU A 834 6.74 23.52 23.09
C GLU A 834 8.13 24.18 22.91
N ASP A 835 8.12 25.52 22.86
CA ASP A 835 9.33 26.32 22.74
C ASP A 835 10.23 26.15 23.97
N LYS A 836 11.53 25.92 23.76
CA LYS A 836 12.54 25.93 24.84
C LYS A 836 12.58 27.28 25.60
N LYS A 837 11.96 28.34 25.08
CA LYS A 837 11.78 29.61 25.81
C LYS A 837 10.91 29.42 27.06
N GLU A 838 9.90 28.55 27.04
CA GLU A 838 9.08 28.27 28.23
C GLU A 838 9.82 27.40 29.25
N GLU A 839 10.61 26.42 28.80
CA GLU A 839 11.48 25.65 29.72
C GLU A 839 12.57 26.53 30.33
N LYS A 840 13.17 27.44 29.56
CA LYS A 840 14.11 28.44 30.08
C LYS A 840 13.42 29.39 31.07
N LYS A 841 12.16 29.79 30.85
CA LYS A 841 11.38 30.57 31.84
C LYS A 841 11.17 29.78 33.13
N LYS A 842 10.76 28.50 33.04
CA LYS A 842 10.59 27.62 34.22
C LYS A 842 11.91 27.39 34.97
N LEU A 843 13.03 27.20 34.26
CA LEU A 843 14.36 27.06 34.85
C LEU A 843 14.84 28.37 35.51
N VAL A 844 14.62 29.51 34.87
CA VAL A 844 14.95 30.83 35.44
C VAL A 844 14.10 31.10 36.67
N GLU A 845 12.81 30.80 36.67
CA GLU A 845 11.93 30.88 37.84
C GLU A 845 12.37 29.94 38.97
N THR A 846 12.81 28.72 38.65
CA THR A 846 13.30 27.76 39.65
C THR A 846 14.65 28.22 40.24
N VAL A 847 15.52 28.82 39.43
CA VAL A 847 16.79 29.39 39.88
C VAL A 847 16.54 30.64 40.72
N THR A 848 15.63 31.54 40.33
CA THR A 848 15.31 32.73 41.13
C THR A 848 14.63 32.38 42.45
N LEU A 849 13.76 31.36 42.48
CA LEU A 849 13.16 30.84 43.72
C LEU A 849 14.20 30.20 44.64
N SER A 850 15.14 29.43 44.08
CA SER A 850 16.21 28.80 44.88
C SER A 850 17.26 29.80 45.36
N THR A 851 17.60 30.84 44.59
CA THR A 851 18.50 31.91 45.04
C THR A 851 17.82 32.83 46.05
N THR A 852 16.56 33.23 45.84
CA THR A 852 15.81 34.05 46.81
C THR A 852 15.52 33.30 48.12
N ALA A 853 15.19 32.01 48.07
CA ALA A 853 15.05 31.19 49.28
C ALA A 853 16.38 31.04 50.03
N LYS A 854 17.48 30.80 49.32
CA LYS A 854 18.82 30.68 49.91
C LYS A 854 19.32 32.02 50.46
N GLU A 855 18.95 33.13 49.85
CA GLU A 855 19.28 34.48 50.30
C GLU A 855 18.44 34.92 51.50
N LYS A 856 17.12 34.63 51.52
CA LYS A 856 16.27 34.77 52.71
C LYS A 856 16.77 33.91 53.87
N ALA A 857 17.15 32.66 53.63
CA ALA A 857 17.73 31.79 54.65
C ALA A 857 19.10 32.31 55.13
N ARG A 858 19.94 32.87 54.25
CA ARG A 858 21.22 33.49 54.63
C ARG A 858 21.02 34.76 55.46
N LEU A 859 20.02 35.59 55.13
CA LEU A 859 19.65 36.78 55.89
C LEU A 859 19.06 36.42 57.26
N ALA A 860 18.18 35.42 57.33
CA ALA A 860 17.66 34.90 58.59
C ALA A 860 18.78 34.34 59.48
N ARG A 861 19.75 33.62 58.90
CA ARG A 861 20.91 33.08 59.63
C ARG A 861 21.91 34.16 60.06
N LYS A 862 22.00 35.28 59.32
CA LYS A 862 22.75 36.47 59.73
C LYS A 862 22.05 37.23 60.86
N ARG A 863 20.72 37.41 60.78
CA ARG A 863 19.89 38.01 61.84
C ARG A 863 19.94 37.18 63.13
N ALA A 864 19.89 35.84 63.04
CA ALA A 864 20.02 34.95 64.19
C ALA A 864 21.43 34.97 64.82
N LYS A 865 22.49 35.26 64.04
CA LYS A 865 23.87 35.40 64.57
C LYS A 865 24.17 36.78 65.14
N ALA A 866 23.36 37.80 64.84
CA ALA A 866 23.55 39.17 65.32
C ALA A 866 22.98 39.43 66.72
N GLY A 867 22.30 38.45 67.34
CA GLY A 867 21.95 38.52 68.77
C GLY A 867 20.98 39.63 69.18
N GLU A 868 20.05 40.04 68.30
CA GLU A 868 18.90 40.86 68.70
C GLU A 868 17.71 39.99 69.09
N VAL A 869 17.25 40.12 70.33
CA VAL A 869 16.03 39.50 70.85
C VAL A 869 14.85 40.47 70.69
N VAL A 870 14.01 40.14 69.71
CA VAL A 870 12.55 40.38 69.52
C VAL A 870 11.87 41.54 70.26
N VAL A 871 11.30 42.47 69.49
CA VAL A 871 9.92 42.94 69.70
C VAL A 871 9.15 42.65 68.42
N GLY A 872 8.01 41.97 68.56
CA GLY A 872 7.12 41.68 67.45
C GLY A 872 6.48 42.96 66.93
N GLU A 873 6.66 43.21 65.64
CA GLU A 873 5.73 43.99 64.83
C GLU A 873 5.20 43.03 63.77
N MET A 874 3.97 42.54 63.99
CA MET A 874 3.04 42.36 62.89
C MET A 874 2.73 43.77 62.39
N ASP A 875 3.17 44.11 61.18
CA ASP A 875 2.56 45.20 60.44
C ASP A 875 2.17 44.74 59.05
N VAL A 876 0.98 45.17 58.68
CA VAL A 876 0.02 44.56 57.77
C VAL A 876 0.35 44.89 56.32
N ASP A 877 0.04 43.95 55.41
CA ASP A 877 0.00 44.17 53.97
C ASP A 877 -0.92 45.36 53.66
N LYS A 878 -0.34 46.49 53.21
CA LYS A 878 -1.03 47.48 52.40
C LYS A 878 -0.30 47.57 51.07
N GLY A 879 -0.85 46.87 50.09
CA GLY A 879 -0.88 47.44 48.75
C GLY A 879 -1.77 48.68 48.81
N ASP A 880 -1.30 49.80 48.27
CA ASP A 880 -2.23 50.77 47.71
C ASP A 880 -1.59 51.46 46.51
N GLU A 881 -2.23 51.28 45.35
CA GLU A 881 -2.16 52.25 44.28
C GLU A 881 -3.00 53.47 44.69
N SER A 882 -2.35 54.63 44.77
CA SER A 882 -2.94 55.97 44.56
C SER A 882 -3.85 56.63 45.62
N LYS A 883 -3.45 57.86 45.99
CA LYS A 883 -4.23 59.07 46.41
C LYS A 883 -4.98 59.10 47.77
N SER A 884 -4.49 60.01 48.64
CA SER A 884 -5.15 60.98 49.54
C SER A 884 -6.42 60.64 50.37
N ASP A 885 -6.26 60.82 51.70
CA ASP A 885 -7.11 61.44 52.74
C ASP A 885 -8.19 60.68 53.57
N GLU A 886 -8.04 60.87 54.91
CA GLU A 886 -8.96 60.99 56.08
C GLU A 886 -9.67 59.80 56.82
N GLU A 887 -9.34 59.73 58.14
CA GLU A 887 -10.11 59.46 59.40
C GLU A 887 -10.91 58.15 59.72
N GLY A 888 -10.73 57.63 60.96
CA GLY A 888 -11.84 57.11 61.80
C GLY A 888 -11.77 55.71 62.47
N GLU A 889 -11.37 55.68 63.76
CA GLU A 889 -11.78 54.85 64.94
C GLU A 889 -12.05 53.30 65.00
N LYS A 890 -11.75 52.78 66.22
CA LYS A 890 -11.75 51.43 66.85
C LYS A 890 -13.10 50.68 66.98
N LYS A 891 -13.07 49.33 67.09
CA LYS A 891 -13.36 48.53 68.33
C LYS A 891 -13.38 46.98 68.15
N GLU A 892 -12.94 46.29 69.20
CA GLU A 892 -12.92 44.83 69.49
C GLU A 892 -14.31 44.22 69.78
N ASN A 893 -14.52 42.91 69.53
CA ASN A 893 -14.72 41.87 70.58
C ASN A 893 -15.03 40.43 70.06
N ALA A 894 -14.52 39.43 70.82
CA ALA A 894 -14.95 38.03 71.03
C ALA A 894 -14.88 37.02 69.85
N ASP A 895 -14.54 35.73 69.98
CA ASP A 895 -14.51 34.79 71.13
C ASP A 895 -13.65 33.53 70.80
N SER A 896 -13.18 32.82 71.84
CA SER A 896 -12.47 31.51 71.86
C SER A 896 -13.31 30.33 71.29
N MET A 897 -12.87 29.16 70.79
CA MET A 897 -11.85 28.13 71.14
C MET A 897 -11.94 27.07 69.98
N GLU A 898 -10.86 26.46 69.45
CA GLU A 898 -10.46 25.04 69.68
C GLU A 898 -9.22 24.66 68.82
N VAL A 899 -8.31 23.95 69.49
CA VAL A 899 -7.19 23.06 69.11
C VAL A 899 -6.92 22.74 67.62
N ASP A 900 -5.78 23.23 67.09
CA ASP A 900 -5.11 22.68 65.88
C ASP A 900 -4.05 21.64 66.28
N ASN A 901 -4.22 20.42 65.78
CA ASN A 901 -3.21 19.36 65.77
C ASN A 901 -2.89 19.03 64.30
N GLU A 902 -1.60 18.88 64.04
CA GLU A 902 -0.90 18.68 62.76
C GLU A 902 -1.68 17.93 61.65
N ASP A 903 -1.84 18.56 60.47
CA ASP A 903 -2.22 17.88 59.22
C ASP A 903 -1.17 18.10 58.11
N GLU A 904 -0.79 16.98 57.49
CA GLU A 904 0.14 16.83 56.38
C GLU A 904 -0.21 17.74 55.17
N PRO A 905 0.76 18.13 54.32
CA PRO A 905 0.46 18.85 53.09
C PRO A 905 -0.39 17.98 52.15
N GLU A 906 -1.65 18.38 51.99
CA GLU A 906 -2.62 17.80 51.06
C GLU A 906 -1.98 17.58 49.67
N LYS A 907 -1.97 16.31 49.26
CA LYS A 907 -1.86 15.94 47.85
C LYS A 907 -3.00 16.64 47.11
N LYS A 908 -2.65 17.64 46.28
CA LYS A 908 -3.55 18.18 45.24
C LYS A 908 -4.32 17.01 44.61
N PRO A 909 -5.66 17.01 44.59
CA PRO A 909 -6.41 15.96 43.94
C PRO A 909 -5.97 15.96 42.47
N LYS A 910 -5.40 14.84 42.02
CA LYS A 910 -5.31 14.55 40.59
C LYS A 910 -6.72 14.78 40.06
N LYS A 911 -6.95 15.82 39.25
CA LYS A 911 -8.17 15.91 38.43
C LYS A 911 -8.35 14.54 37.81
N LYS A 912 -9.36 13.78 38.26
CA LYS A 912 -9.77 12.55 37.59
C LYS A 912 -9.91 12.94 36.14
N ARG A 913 -9.09 12.36 35.26
CA ARG A 913 -9.27 12.52 33.81
C ARG A 913 -10.73 12.15 33.57
N VAL A 914 -11.52 13.11 33.07
CA VAL A 914 -12.88 12.83 32.63
C VAL A 914 -12.76 11.61 31.70
N PRO A 915 -13.50 10.51 31.94
CA PRO A 915 -13.42 9.36 31.05
C PRO A 915 -13.75 9.85 29.65
N GLU A 916 -12.81 9.65 28.72
CA GLU A 916 -12.98 10.10 27.34
C GLU A 916 -14.22 9.46 26.74
N PRO A 917 -14.97 10.18 25.89
CA PRO A 917 -16.14 9.62 25.23
C PRO A 917 -15.73 8.38 24.41
N THR A 918 -16.58 7.35 24.44
CA THR A 918 -16.36 6.07 23.76
C THR A 918 -16.48 6.17 22.24
N SER A 919 -17.11 7.23 21.74
CA SER A 919 -17.25 7.55 20.32
C SER A 919 -17.12 9.06 20.11
N PHE A 920 -16.64 9.46 18.92
CA PHE A 920 -16.60 10.87 18.51
C PHE A 920 -17.00 11.03 17.05
N ARG A 921 -17.43 12.25 16.70
CA ARG A 921 -17.80 12.60 15.33
C ARG A 921 -16.66 13.33 14.64
N VAL A 922 -16.45 13.02 13.36
CA VAL A 922 -15.37 13.57 12.53
C VAL A 922 -15.98 14.42 11.43
N THR A 923 -15.52 15.65 11.28
CA THR A 923 -16.02 16.63 10.30
C THR A 923 -15.43 16.44 8.90
N ASN A 924 -16.07 16.98 7.87
CA ASN A 924 -15.59 16.95 6.49
C ASN A 924 -14.92 18.29 6.08
N PRO A 925 -13.70 18.30 5.50
CA PRO A 925 -12.78 17.18 5.28
C PRO A 925 -11.96 16.84 6.54
N SER A 926 -11.55 15.59 6.69
CA SER A 926 -10.71 15.15 7.82
C SER A 926 -9.78 14.01 7.48
N ARG A 927 -8.72 13.87 8.29
CA ARG A 927 -7.82 12.73 8.25
C ARG A 927 -8.51 11.51 8.86
N ILE A 928 -8.57 10.41 8.11
CA ILE A 928 -8.97 9.09 8.60
C ILE A 928 -7.88 8.09 8.23
N THR A 929 -7.26 7.48 9.25
CA THR A 929 -6.21 6.46 9.05
C THR A 929 -6.82 5.11 8.66
N LYS A 930 -6.01 4.19 8.10
CA LYS A 930 -6.48 2.83 7.73
C LYS A 930 -7.02 2.04 8.93
N ALA A 931 -6.43 2.21 10.12
CA ALA A 931 -6.94 1.60 11.35
C ALA A 931 -8.24 2.27 11.82
N GLN A 932 -8.34 3.59 11.67
CA GLN A 932 -9.54 4.34 12.04
C GLN A 932 -10.73 4.03 11.13
N SER A 933 -10.51 3.82 9.83
CA SER A 933 -11.59 3.50 8.88
C SER A 933 -12.31 2.19 9.19
N GLN A 934 -11.66 1.24 9.88
CA GLN A 934 -12.28 0.01 10.36
C GLN A 934 -13.23 0.24 11.55
N ALA A 935 -13.03 1.31 12.31
CA ALA A 935 -13.83 1.67 13.48
C ALA A 935 -14.89 2.76 13.17
N CYS A 936 -14.87 3.33 11.97
CA CYS A 936 -15.80 4.36 11.54
C CYS A 936 -17.01 3.76 10.81
N SER A 937 -18.18 4.35 11.02
CA SER A 937 -19.42 4.02 10.31
C SER A 937 -20.11 5.30 9.81
N PHE A 938 -20.76 5.21 8.65
CA PHE A 938 -21.62 6.28 8.16
C PHE A 938 -22.93 6.32 8.95
N ASP A 939 -23.41 7.53 9.20
CA ASP A 939 -24.70 7.80 9.85
C ASP A 939 -25.75 8.08 8.76
N LEU A 940 -26.70 7.16 8.60
CA LEU A 940 -27.70 7.20 7.53
C LEU A 940 -28.85 8.17 7.85
N ASP A 941 -28.96 8.66 9.08
CA ASP A 941 -30.02 9.59 9.49
C ASP A 941 -29.69 11.06 9.13
N GLN A 942 -28.48 11.33 8.61
CA GLN A 942 -28.05 12.66 8.21
C GLN A 942 -28.60 13.07 6.83
N ARG A 943 -28.67 14.39 6.60
CA ARG A 943 -29.08 15.02 5.33
C ARG A 943 -28.26 14.51 4.14
N TYR A 944 -26.95 14.45 4.32
CA TYR A 944 -26.01 13.98 3.30
C TYR A 944 -25.71 12.50 3.51
N ARG A 945 -26.00 11.68 2.50
CA ARG A 945 -25.79 10.23 2.55
C ARG A 945 -24.77 9.78 1.51
N PRO A 946 -23.83 8.88 1.85
CA PRO A 946 -22.93 8.31 0.87
C PRO A 946 -23.69 7.42 -0.09
N ILE A 947 -23.35 7.49 -1.38
CA ILE A 947 -24.01 6.65 -2.40
C ILE A 947 -23.70 5.16 -2.20
N ARG A 948 -22.51 4.87 -1.66
CA ARG A 948 -22.07 3.52 -1.27
C ARG A 948 -21.94 3.46 0.24
N SER A 949 -23.02 3.11 0.92
CA SER A 949 -23.07 2.97 2.38
C SER A 949 -22.32 1.74 2.91
N GLU A 950 -22.08 0.74 2.06
CA GLU A 950 -21.34 -0.49 2.39
C GLU A 950 -19.81 -0.28 2.42
N GLU A 951 -19.31 0.83 1.86
CA GLU A 951 -17.87 1.12 1.85
C GLU A 951 -17.35 1.68 3.16
N LYS A 952 -16.04 1.49 3.39
CA LYS A 952 -15.35 2.13 4.51
C LYS A 952 -15.10 3.62 4.20
N PRO A 953 -15.26 4.52 5.18
CA PRO A 953 -15.10 5.96 5.00
C PRO A 953 -13.62 6.35 4.85
N MET A 954 -13.07 6.16 3.67
CA MET A 954 -11.70 6.51 3.29
C MET A 954 -11.70 6.99 1.83
N GLY A 955 -10.95 8.03 1.50
CA GLY A 955 -10.89 8.59 0.15
C GLY A 955 -12.01 9.58 -0.16
N VAL A 956 -12.25 9.80 -1.46
CA VAL A 956 -13.32 10.68 -1.93
C VAL A 956 -14.64 9.91 -1.92
N VAL A 957 -15.68 10.52 -1.37
CA VAL A 957 -17.02 9.93 -1.26
C VAL A 957 -18.04 10.91 -1.83
N MET A 958 -18.80 10.46 -2.82
CA MET A 958 -19.91 11.23 -3.38
C MET A 958 -21.14 11.11 -2.47
N LEU A 959 -21.74 12.26 -2.17
CA LEU A 959 -22.88 12.40 -1.26
C LEU A 959 -24.14 12.77 -2.03
N THR A 960 -25.26 12.11 -1.69
CA THR A 960 -26.61 12.51 -2.08
C THR A 960 -27.20 13.43 -1.02
N ASP A 961 -27.95 14.45 -1.45
CA ASP A 961 -28.69 15.34 -0.55
C ASP A 961 -30.15 14.89 -0.47
N SER A 962 -30.62 14.57 0.74
CA SER A 962 -32.00 14.14 0.98
C SER A 962 -32.99 15.31 1.08
N THR A 963 -32.50 16.56 1.25
CA THR A 963 -33.34 17.76 1.38
C THR A 963 -32.75 18.93 0.57
N PRO A 964 -32.92 18.94 -0.76
CA PRO A 964 -32.32 19.95 -1.64
C PRO A 964 -32.90 21.37 -1.48
N ASP A 965 -34.05 21.52 -0.80
CA ASP A 965 -34.75 22.81 -0.63
C ASP A 965 -34.18 23.70 0.51
N GLU A 966 -33.25 23.18 1.32
CA GLU A 966 -32.63 23.91 2.43
C GLU A 966 -31.24 24.48 2.06
N ASP A 967 -30.91 25.69 2.52
CA ASP A 967 -29.61 26.33 2.24
C ASP A 967 -28.40 25.46 2.65
N GLU A 968 -27.43 25.30 1.73
CA GLU A 968 -26.23 24.49 1.93
C GLU A 968 -25.03 25.32 2.44
N GLU A 969 -24.38 24.86 3.51
CA GLU A 969 -23.08 25.39 3.94
C GLU A 969 -21.93 24.64 3.23
N LEU A 970 -21.59 25.12 2.04
CA LEU A 970 -20.58 24.51 1.18
C LEU A 970 -19.20 25.16 1.34
N GLY A 971 -18.16 24.33 1.35
CA GLY A 971 -16.78 24.76 1.13
C GLY A 971 -16.36 24.52 -0.33
N ALA A 972 -15.57 25.44 -0.88
CA ALA A 972 -14.98 25.31 -2.21
C ALA A 972 -13.59 24.65 -2.15
N VAL A 973 -13.34 23.73 -3.07
CA VAL A 973 -12.00 23.25 -3.40
C VAL A 973 -11.32 24.35 -4.21
N LYS A 974 -10.32 25.00 -3.62
CA LYS A 974 -9.47 25.97 -4.31
C LYS A 974 -8.04 25.50 -4.17
N SER A 975 -7.35 25.35 -5.28
CA SER A 975 -5.90 25.20 -5.32
C SER A 975 -5.29 26.44 -4.65
N PRO A 976 -4.33 26.28 -3.72
CA PRO A 976 -3.68 27.42 -3.08
C PRO A 976 -2.98 28.25 -4.16
N SER A 977 -3.26 29.56 -4.22
CA SER A 977 -2.56 30.50 -5.07
C SER A 977 -1.33 31.04 -4.33
N LEU A 978 -0.23 31.25 -5.06
CA LEU A 978 0.99 31.87 -4.53
C LEU A 978 0.82 33.35 -4.16
N GLU A 979 -0.26 33.99 -4.61
CA GLU A 979 -0.58 35.36 -4.22
C GLU A 979 -1.18 35.39 -2.81
N PRO A 980 -0.64 36.20 -1.89
CA PRO A 980 -1.21 36.35 -0.56
C PRO A 980 -2.63 36.90 -0.72
N ASP A 981 -3.61 36.24 -0.08
CA ASP A 981 -5.02 36.69 0.00
C ASP A 981 -5.06 38.15 0.50
N GLY A 982 -5.04 39.13 -0.42
CA GLY A 982 -4.88 40.54 -0.05
C GLY A 982 -4.63 41.54 -1.18
N GLU A 983 -4.15 41.13 -2.36
CA GLU A 983 -4.07 42.05 -3.51
C GLU A 983 -5.29 41.88 -4.43
N LEU A 984 -5.98 42.99 -4.69
CA LEU A 984 -7.06 43.10 -5.67
C LEU A 984 -6.54 42.60 -7.02
N ALA A 985 -7.32 41.72 -7.67
CA ALA A 985 -7.03 41.23 -9.01
C ALA A 985 -6.57 42.38 -9.93
N PRO A 986 -5.52 42.21 -10.74
CA PRO A 986 -5.12 43.24 -11.69
C PRO A 986 -6.32 43.58 -12.58
N PRO A 987 -6.61 44.87 -12.81
CA PRO A 987 -7.74 45.25 -13.64
C PRO A 987 -7.58 44.63 -15.04
N GLU A 988 -8.71 44.22 -15.62
CA GLU A 988 -8.75 43.64 -16.97
C GLU A 988 -7.93 44.49 -17.96
N PRO A 989 -7.22 43.85 -18.91
CA PRO A 989 -6.40 44.56 -19.87
C PRO A 989 -7.24 45.63 -20.58
N PHE A 990 -6.78 46.87 -20.50
CA PHE A 990 -7.45 48.04 -21.04
C PHE A 990 -7.77 47.85 -22.54
N VAL A 991 -9.05 47.65 -22.86
CA VAL A 991 -9.55 47.66 -24.23
C VAL A 991 -9.80 49.12 -24.62
N TRP A 992 -8.92 49.69 -25.42
CA TRP A 992 -9.13 51.03 -25.98
C TRP A 992 -10.27 51.00 -27.01
N THR A 993 -11.44 51.50 -26.64
CA THR A 993 -12.53 51.78 -27.57
C THR A 993 -12.37 53.19 -28.15
N PRO A 994 -12.22 53.38 -29.47
CA PRO A 994 -12.17 54.70 -30.07
C PRO A 994 -13.48 55.47 -29.83
N PRO A 995 -13.45 56.76 -29.49
CA PRO A 995 -14.66 57.57 -29.35
C PRO A 995 -15.39 57.68 -30.69
N ALA A 996 -16.71 57.44 -30.67
CA ALA A 996 -17.58 57.63 -31.81
C ALA A 996 -17.45 59.06 -32.37
N GLN A 997 -17.28 59.18 -33.68
CA GLN A 997 -17.22 60.47 -34.37
C GLN A 997 -18.53 61.23 -34.11
N PRO A 998 -18.48 62.50 -33.67
CA PRO A 998 -19.69 63.31 -33.51
C PRO A 998 -20.33 63.52 -34.89
N GLU A 999 -21.63 63.22 -34.98
CA GLU A 999 -22.48 63.56 -36.12
C GLU A 999 -22.30 65.05 -36.46
N LYS A 1000 -21.97 65.33 -37.71
CA LYS A 1000 -21.91 66.70 -38.23
C LYS A 1000 -23.31 67.30 -38.23
N THR A 1001 -23.58 68.19 -37.30
CA THR A 1001 -24.69 69.15 -37.37
C THR A 1001 -24.44 70.16 -38.49
N GLU A 1002 -25.50 70.50 -39.23
CA GLU A 1002 -25.53 71.17 -40.53
C GLU A 1002 -25.05 72.64 -40.62
N ASP A 1003 -24.29 73.18 -39.67
CA ASP A 1003 -24.01 74.63 -39.63
C ASP A 1003 -22.61 75.10 -40.06
N ASP A 1004 -21.67 74.20 -40.42
CA ASP A 1004 -20.34 74.61 -40.94
C ASP A 1004 -20.24 74.56 -42.47
N LYS A 1005 -21.24 75.11 -43.14
CA LYS A 1005 -21.11 75.67 -44.50
C LYS A 1005 -21.01 77.19 -44.40
N LYS A 1006 -19.84 77.71 -44.01
CA LYS A 1006 -19.34 79.05 -44.37
C LYS A 1006 -17.93 79.26 -43.82
N GLU A 1007 -16.99 79.17 -44.75
CA GLU A 1007 -15.66 79.79 -44.82
C GLU A 1007 -14.59 78.75 -45.20
N GLU A 1008 -14.08 78.93 -46.43
CA GLU A 1008 -12.93 78.26 -47.04
C GLU A 1008 -11.63 78.58 -46.30
#